data_AF-A0A158CTE4-F1
#
_entry.id   AF-A0A158CTE4-F1
#
_cell.length_a   1.000
_cell.length_b   1.000
_cell.length_c   1.000
_cell.angle_alpha   90.00
_cell.angle_beta   90.00
_cell.angle_gamma   90.00
#
_symmetry.space_group_name_H-M   'P 1'
#
loop_
_entity.id
_entity.type
_entity.pdbx_description
1 polymer ?
#
loop_
_entity_poly.entity_id
_entity_poly.type
_entity_poly.pdbx_seq_one_letter_code
_entity_poly.pdbx_strand_id
1 'polypeptide(L)'
;MNARVPAEAFSPCTNEPALSDYQLSDNLSATTGRIFLTGTQALVRLVLMQRALDRAAGLNTAGFVSGYRGSPLGMVDQQLWKAKKLLASHDVRFLPAINEELGGTAVLGTQRVESDAERTVDGVFAMWYGKGPGVDRAGDALKHGNAYGSSPHGGVLVVAGDDHGCVSSSMPHQSDQTMISWHMPVVNPSNVADMLEFGIYGWALSRFSGAWIGFKAISETVESGSTVDLGALRTDWKAPDDFTPPQGGLHNRWPDLPSLTIEARLAAKIEAVRHFARANSIDKWIAPSPRADVGIVTCGKAHLDLMEALRRLELTVDDLDAAGVRIYKVGLSYPLETTRLETFVEGLSEVLVIEEKGPIVEQQIKEHLYNRVDGARPVVVGKNARDGSALLSALGELRPSRVLPVFADWLARHKPALDRRDKVVDLVAPQILSNVADAVKRTPYFCSGCPHNTSTKVPEGSVAQAGIGCHFMASWMERDTTGLIQMGGEGVDWASHSMFTKTPHVFQNLGDGTYFHSGILAIRQAVAAKANITYKILYNDAVAMTGGQPVDGSISVPQIARQVEAEGIALLVVVSDEPEKYDGHEDQFPRGTTFHHRSELDDVQRRLRDTPGVTVLIYDQTCAAEKRRRRKKGEFPDPDKRLFINEAVCEGCGDCGVQSNCLSVEPVETELGRKRRIDQSSCNKDYSCVNGFCPSFVTLEGAKLKKAEGHAFDPAELARRVDALPLPQGHLDRAPYDILVTGVGGTGVVTVGALISMAAHLEGKSASVLDFMGFAQKGGSVLSFVRFAATDALLNQVRIDTQQADLLLACDMVVGASPEALQTVRHDRTKIVVNTHAIPNASFVQNPEANLHADALLDKMRHAAGAGAHDALRSCDAQSLATRFLGDTIGANILMLGFAWQLGLVPLSLAALMRAIELNNVAVTSNKFAFSIGRLAAADMASLDALTAQVLAKRVVMDQMSLPELIRDREERLLAYGGAKYVERYRKLVNAAAGHEPIARAIAISFYKLLAVKDEYEVARLHADPAFRAALAAQFEGTAGESYAVKFNLAPPVLSHDVPKKKVFGQWLWPVLGGLAKFRALRGGAFDVFGKTLERRMERRLADDFEITMTRALAKLDADNAGDVKALAALFERVRGYGHVKLANVAMVKRSEREIAARLGIDAATGDAVRAAIDTMKGAASLKGIPVVVAK
;
A
#
# COMPACT_ATOMS: atom_id res chain seq x y z
N MET A 1 -33.92 -18.05 10.52
CA MET A 1 -34.76 -16.86 10.81
C MET A 1 -33.87 -15.81 11.44
N ASN A 2 -33.61 -14.72 10.71
CA ASN A 2 -32.67 -13.67 11.10
C ASN A 2 -33.40 -12.66 12.00
N ALA A 3 -33.05 -12.60 13.29
CA ALA A 3 -33.48 -11.49 14.13
C ALA A 3 -32.79 -10.21 13.64
N ARG A 4 -33.55 -9.34 12.97
CA ARG A 4 -33.13 -7.98 12.62
C ARG A 4 -33.01 -7.18 13.92
N VAL A 5 -31.82 -6.67 14.21
CA VAL A 5 -31.65 -5.58 15.17
C VAL A 5 -32.48 -4.39 14.65
N PRO A 6 -33.40 -3.81 15.46
CA PRO A 6 -34.27 -2.74 14.98
C PRO A 6 -33.45 -1.51 14.58
N ALA A 7 -33.76 -0.96 13.41
CA ALA A 7 -33.04 0.15 12.79
C ALA A 7 -33.22 1.51 13.50
N GLU A 8 -34.07 1.56 14.53
CA GLU A 8 -34.52 2.80 15.21
C GLU A 8 -33.78 3.11 16.52
N ALA A 9 -32.77 2.33 16.91
CA ALA A 9 -32.14 2.43 18.24
C ALA A 9 -31.17 3.62 18.46
N PHE A 10 -31.09 4.58 17.53
CA PHE A 10 -30.20 5.75 17.66
C PHE A 10 -30.88 7.01 17.07
N SER A 11 -31.70 7.71 17.86
CA SER A 11 -32.32 8.99 17.46
C SER A 11 -31.42 10.19 17.82
N PRO A 12 -31.35 11.27 17.01
CA PRO A 12 -30.50 12.43 17.29
C PRO A 12 -31.12 13.40 18.32
N CYS A 13 -30.27 13.99 19.16
CA CYS A 13 -30.62 15.06 20.11
C CYS A 13 -30.63 16.45 19.43
N THR A 14 -31.47 17.35 19.93
CA THR A 14 -32.02 18.55 19.26
C THR A 14 -31.13 19.80 19.17
N ASN A 15 -29.79 19.67 19.14
CA ASN A 15 -28.86 20.82 19.04
C ASN A 15 -27.81 20.71 17.91
N GLU A 16 -28.06 19.85 16.91
CA GLU A 16 -27.11 19.62 15.83
C GLU A 16 -27.23 20.65 14.68
N PRO A 17 -26.11 21.02 14.03
CA PRO A 17 -26.15 21.90 12.86
C PRO A 17 -26.95 21.25 11.71
N ALA A 18 -27.67 22.07 10.94
CA ALA A 18 -28.39 21.60 9.76
C ALA A 18 -27.38 21.03 8.73
N LEU A 19 -27.54 19.76 8.38
CA LEU A 19 -26.72 19.11 7.36
C LEU A 19 -27.27 19.39 5.97
N SER A 20 -26.38 19.46 4.98
CA SER A 20 -26.73 19.44 3.56
C SER A 20 -27.47 18.14 3.19
N ASP A 21 -28.41 18.23 2.25
CA ASP A 21 -29.14 17.12 1.63
C ASP A 21 -28.33 16.36 0.56
N TYR A 22 -27.05 16.69 0.41
CA TYR A 22 -26.09 16.13 -0.54
C TYR A 22 -26.13 14.59 -0.64
N GLN A 23 -26.15 14.09 -1.87
CA GLN A 23 -25.99 12.69 -2.21
C GLN A 23 -24.67 12.46 -2.94
N LEU A 24 -24.09 11.26 -2.82
CA LEU A 24 -22.81 10.95 -3.49
C LEU A 24 -22.86 11.10 -5.02
N SER A 25 -24.02 10.99 -5.65
CA SER A 25 -24.19 11.20 -7.10
C SER A 25 -24.01 12.66 -7.53
N ASP A 26 -24.22 13.60 -6.61
CA ASP A 26 -24.20 15.04 -6.90
C ASP A 26 -22.81 15.52 -7.32
N ASN A 27 -21.76 14.79 -6.96
CA ASN A 27 -20.41 15.01 -7.48
C ASN A 27 -20.36 15.03 -9.02
N LEU A 28 -21.22 14.26 -9.71
CA LEU A 28 -21.33 14.21 -11.16
C LEU A 28 -22.60 14.87 -11.70
N SER A 29 -23.72 14.83 -10.97
CA SER A 29 -25.03 15.29 -11.47
C SER A 29 -25.42 16.71 -11.09
N ALA A 30 -24.89 17.28 -10.00
CA ALA A 30 -25.28 18.62 -9.58
C ALA A 30 -24.83 19.67 -10.62
N THR A 31 -25.69 20.65 -10.90
CA THR A 31 -25.42 21.74 -11.85
C THR A 31 -24.95 23.02 -11.15
N THR A 32 -25.24 23.16 -9.86
CA THR A 32 -24.96 24.35 -9.04
C THR A 32 -24.63 23.96 -7.60
N GLY A 33 -24.06 24.88 -6.84
CA GLY A 33 -23.79 24.71 -5.41
C GLY A 33 -22.47 24.00 -5.13
N ARG A 34 -22.28 23.61 -3.86
CA ARG A 34 -21.07 22.96 -3.37
C ARG A 34 -21.17 21.47 -3.51
N ILE A 35 -20.14 20.86 -4.07
CA ILE A 35 -20.01 19.40 -4.23
C ILE A 35 -18.72 18.91 -3.60
N PHE A 36 -18.63 17.62 -3.31
CA PHE A 36 -17.39 16.96 -2.90
C PHE A 36 -16.99 15.89 -3.91
N LEU A 37 -15.83 16.05 -4.55
CA LEU A 37 -15.34 15.12 -5.56
C LEU A 37 -13.82 14.93 -5.49
N THR A 38 -13.36 13.78 -5.95
CA THR A 38 -11.92 13.51 -6.14
C THR A 38 -11.42 14.06 -7.47
N GLY A 39 -10.11 14.28 -7.62
CA GLY A 39 -9.50 14.68 -8.89
C GLY A 39 -9.79 13.69 -10.03
N THR A 40 -9.80 12.38 -9.73
CA THR A 40 -10.26 11.36 -10.69
C THR A 40 -11.73 11.56 -11.09
N GLN A 41 -12.62 11.87 -10.15
CA GLN A 41 -14.03 12.16 -10.45
C GLN A 41 -14.20 13.50 -11.19
N ALA A 42 -13.33 14.48 -10.95
CA ALA A 42 -13.32 15.74 -11.68
C ALA A 42 -13.06 15.53 -13.18
N LEU A 43 -12.19 14.60 -13.58
CA LEU A 43 -11.99 14.24 -14.99
C LEU A 43 -13.24 13.63 -15.63
N VAL A 44 -13.99 12.80 -14.90
CA VAL A 44 -15.28 12.26 -15.37
C VAL A 44 -16.35 13.34 -15.45
N ARG A 45 -16.38 14.25 -14.48
CA ARG A 45 -17.29 15.39 -14.45
C ARG A 45 -17.02 16.35 -15.62
N LEU A 46 -15.75 16.57 -15.95
CA LEU A 46 -15.32 17.50 -16.99
C LEU A 46 -16.00 17.21 -18.34
N VAL A 47 -16.02 15.94 -18.77
CA VAL A 47 -16.67 15.54 -20.03
C VAL A 47 -18.19 15.72 -20.01
N LEU A 48 -18.84 15.56 -18.84
CA LEU A 48 -20.27 15.82 -18.66
C LEU A 48 -20.56 17.32 -18.72
N MET A 49 -19.70 18.14 -18.08
CA MET A 49 -19.80 19.60 -18.11
C MET A 49 -19.66 20.14 -19.52
N GLN A 50 -18.66 19.69 -20.30
CA GLN A 50 -18.50 20.14 -21.68
C GLN A 50 -19.71 19.80 -22.55
N ARG A 51 -20.27 18.58 -22.42
CA ARG A 51 -21.51 18.25 -23.16
C ARG A 51 -22.66 19.17 -22.77
N ALA A 52 -22.82 19.44 -21.48
CA ALA A 52 -23.89 20.32 -21.01
C ALA A 52 -23.75 21.74 -21.57
N LEU A 53 -22.53 22.27 -21.60
CA LEU A 53 -22.21 23.57 -22.20
C LEU A 53 -22.48 23.57 -23.71
N ASP A 54 -22.08 22.53 -24.43
CA ASP A 54 -22.33 22.41 -25.87
C ASP A 54 -23.82 22.36 -26.19
N ARG A 55 -24.61 21.58 -25.42
CA ARG A 55 -26.07 21.54 -25.56
C ARG A 55 -26.71 22.91 -25.28
N ALA A 56 -26.22 23.62 -24.27
CA ALA A 56 -26.70 24.98 -23.96
C ALA A 56 -26.35 25.99 -25.06
N ALA A 57 -25.23 25.79 -25.76
CA ALA A 57 -24.82 26.57 -26.93
C ALA A 57 -25.50 26.12 -28.24
N GLY A 58 -26.37 25.11 -28.21
CA GLY A 58 -27.07 24.59 -29.39
C GLY A 58 -26.25 23.68 -30.30
N LEU A 59 -25.10 23.18 -29.84
CA LEU A 59 -24.21 22.30 -30.60
C LEU A 59 -24.57 20.81 -30.40
N ASN A 60 -24.65 20.06 -31.49
CA ASN A 60 -24.83 18.62 -31.47
C ASN A 60 -23.48 17.88 -31.46
N THR A 61 -22.70 18.05 -30.39
CA THR A 61 -21.41 17.35 -30.19
C THR A 61 -21.57 16.03 -29.44
N ALA A 62 -20.55 15.19 -29.49
CA ALA A 62 -20.39 14.02 -28.62
C ALA A 62 -19.06 14.08 -27.85
N GLY A 63 -18.98 13.36 -26.74
CA GLY A 63 -17.74 13.23 -25.96
C GLY A 63 -17.04 11.89 -26.19
N PHE A 64 -15.72 11.90 -26.22
CA PHE A 64 -14.91 10.68 -26.32
C PHE A 64 -13.77 10.66 -25.29
N VAL A 65 -13.57 9.52 -24.64
CA VAL A 65 -12.47 9.33 -23.68
C VAL A 65 -11.72 8.06 -24.06
N SER A 66 -10.40 8.14 -24.12
CA SER A 66 -9.53 6.98 -24.35
C SER A 66 -8.16 7.21 -23.73
N GLY A 67 -7.49 6.15 -23.30
CA GLY A 67 -6.22 6.25 -22.60
C GLY A 67 -5.87 4.93 -21.93
N TYR A 68 -4.77 4.93 -21.19
CA TYR A 68 -4.35 3.76 -20.42
C TYR A 68 -4.09 4.11 -18.96
N ARG A 69 -4.60 3.26 -18.08
CA ARG A 69 -4.51 3.42 -16.62
C ARG A 69 -3.07 3.30 -16.11
N GLY A 70 -2.71 4.23 -15.24
CA GLY A 70 -1.45 4.19 -14.49
C GLY A 70 -1.48 5.26 -13.41
N SER A 71 -0.93 4.98 -12.24
CA SER A 71 -0.90 5.94 -11.12
C SER A 71 -0.21 7.25 -11.52
N PRO A 72 -0.75 8.44 -11.20
CA PRO A 72 -1.90 8.70 -10.32
C PRO A 72 -3.29 8.56 -10.99
N LEU A 73 -3.36 8.35 -12.30
CA LEU A 73 -4.59 8.20 -13.09
C LEU A 73 -5.16 6.76 -13.09
N GLY A 74 -4.69 5.89 -12.19
CA GLY A 74 -5.01 4.46 -12.20
C GLY A 74 -6.49 4.14 -12.00
N MET A 75 -7.26 5.06 -11.39
CA MET A 75 -8.68 4.86 -11.06
C MET A 75 -9.65 5.46 -12.09
N VAL A 76 -9.17 6.13 -13.13
CA VAL A 76 -10.00 6.82 -14.14
C VAL A 76 -10.95 5.85 -14.83
N ASP A 77 -10.46 4.73 -15.37
CA ASP A 77 -11.28 3.70 -16.03
C ASP A 77 -12.43 3.23 -15.14
N GLN A 78 -12.13 2.99 -13.85
CA GLN A 78 -13.12 2.49 -12.91
C GLN A 78 -14.24 3.51 -12.67
N GLN A 79 -13.91 4.81 -12.59
CA GLN A 79 -14.92 5.86 -12.45
C GLN A 79 -15.74 6.03 -13.74
N LEU A 80 -15.10 5.95 -14.91
CA LEU A 80 -15.80 5.97 -16.20
C LEU A 80 -16.77 4.78 -16.35
N TRP A 81 -16.36 3.58 -15.96
CA TRP A 81 -17.24 2.40 -15.96
C TRP A 81 -18.40 2.52 -14.97
N LYS A 82 -18.16 3.05 -13.77
CA LYS A 82 -19.23 3.33 -12.79
C LYS A 82 -20.22 4.37 -13.34
N ALA A 83 -19.73 5.38 -14.05
CA ALA A 83 -20.54 6.43 -14.65
C ALA A 83 -21.11 6.07 -16.03
N LYS A 84 -20.94 4.83 -16.53
CA LYS A 84 -21.30 4.44 -17.92
C LYS A 84 -22.71 4.85 -18.34
N LYS A 85 -23.71 4.68 -17.47
CA LYS A 85 -25.10 5.06 -17.77
C LYS A 85 -25.26 6.58 -17.90
N LEU A 86 -24.62 7.34 -17.03
CA LEU A 86 -24.64 8.81 -17.03
C LEU A 86 -23.88 9.38 -18.23
N LEU A 87 -22.73 8.80 -18.57
CA LEU A 87 -21.97 9.17 -19.77
C LEU A 87 -22.80 8.93 -21.05
N ALA A 88 -23.47 7.78 -21.14
CA ALA A 88 -24.31 7.45 -22.30
C ALA A 88 -25.50 8.41 -22.47
N SER A 89 -26.13 8.90 -21.39
CA SER A 89 -27.21 9.90 -21.49
C SER A 89 -26.73 11.29 -21.92
N HIS A 90 -25.41 11.51 -21.91
CA HIS A 90 -24.74 12.73 -22.35
C HIS A 90 -23.96 12.51 -23.66
N ASP A 91 -24.25 11.44 -24.41
CA ASP A 91 -23.56 11.14 -25.67
C ASP A 91 -22.02 11.04 -25.51
N VAL A 92 -21.55 10.63 -24.33
CA VAL A 92 -20.13 10.42 -24.05
C VAL A 92 -19.78 8.93 -24.16
N ARG A 93 -18.76 8.63 -24.95
CA ARG A 93 -18.24 7.27 -25.17
C ARG A 93 -16.87 7.13 -24.53
N PHE A 94 -16.70 6.07 -23.75
CA PHE A 94 -15.40 5.67 -23.22
C PHE A 94 -14.92 4.41 -23.95
N LEU A 95 -13.72 4.48 -24.54
CA LEU A 95 -13.00 3.35 -25.11
C LEU A 95 -11.70 3.15 -24.31
N PRO A 96 -11.61 2.15 -23.42
CA PRO A 96 -10.33 1.81 -22.79
C PRO A 96 -9.35 1.34 -23.87
N ALA A 97 -8.15 1.92 -23.90
CA ALA A 97 -7.13 1.54 -24.87
C ALA A 97 -6.29 0.37 -24.34
N ILE A 98 -5.64 -0.36 -25.24
CA ILE A 98 -4.71 -1.44 -24.89
C ILE A 98 -3.39 -0.88 -24.32
N ASN A 99 -2.98 0.27 -24.84
CA ASN A 99 -1.84 1.05 -24.38
C ASN A 99 -2.07 2.54 -24.68
N GLU A 100 -1.17 3.39 -24.17
CA GLU A 100 -1.25 4.84 -24.26
C GLU A 100 -1.22 5.36 -25.71
N GLU A 101 -0.38 4.75 -26.55
CA GLU A 101 -0.18 5.12 -27.96
C GLU A 101 -1.46 4.91 -28.77
N LEU A 102 -2.05 3.72 -28.70
CA LEU A 102 -3.31 3.39 -29.38
C LEU A 102 -4.47 4.25 -28.86
N GLY A 103 -4.43 4.63 -27.59
CA GLY A 103 -5.37 5.60 -27.04
C GLY A 103 -5.25 6.97 -27.70
N GLY A 104 -4.04 7.45 -27.95
CA GLY A 104 -3.77 8.69 -28.68
C GLY A 104 -4.24 8.61 -30.14
N THR A 105 -3.97 7.48 -30.81
CA THR A 105 -4.44 7.23 -32.18
C THR A 105 -5.97 7.20 -32.27
N ALA A 106 -6.66 6.59 -31.30
CA ALA A 106 -8.12 6.58 -31.23
C ALA A 106 -8.69 7.99 -31.09
N VAL A 107 -8.08 8.84 -30.24
CA VAL A 107 -8.46 10.24 -30.10
C VAL A 107 -8.28 11.00 -31.42
N LEU A 108 -7.16 10.81 -32.14
CA LEU A 108 -6.98 11.40 -33.47
C LEU A 108 -8.09 11.00 -34.45
N GLY A 109 -8.56 9.75 -34.40
CA GLY A 109 -9.69 9.29 -35.20
C GLY A 109 -10.95 10.13 -35.00
N THR A 110 -11.27 10.49 -33.75
CA THR A 110 -12.47 11.31 -33.44
C THR A 110 -12.41 12.72 -34.02
N GLN A 111 -11.22 13.28 -34.19
CA GLN A 111 -11.04 14.64 -34.71
C GLN A 111 -11.28 14.74 -36.22
N ARG A 112 -11.46 13.60 -36.90
CA ARG A 112 -11.81 13.52 -38.33
C ARG A 112 -13.32 13.52 -38.58
N VAL A 113 -14.14 13.24 -37.56
CA VAL A 113 -15.60 13.06 -37.69
C VAL A 113 -16.29 14.27 -38.32
N GLU A 114 -15.89 15.49 -37.93
CA GLU A 114 -16.51 16.72 -38.47
C GLU A 114 -16.34 16.87 -39.99
N SER A 115 -15.26 16.31 -40.55
CA SER A 115 -15.00 16.30 -41.99
C SER A 115 -15.72 15.17 -42.76
N ASP A 116 -16.32 14.21 -42.05
CA ASP A 116 -17.08 13.13 -42.65
C ASP A 116 -18.44 13.65 -43.15
N ALA A 117 -18.80 13.28 -44.39
CA ALA A 117 -20.07 13.64 -45.00
C ALA A 117 -21.25 12.92 -44.31
N GLU A 118 -21.02 11.73 -43.76
CA GLU A 118 -22.01 10.89 -43.09
C GLU A 118 -21.97 11.03 -41.55
N ARG A 119 -21.35 12.11 -41.05
CA ARG A 119 -21.25 12.37 -39.61
C ARG A 119 -22.63 12.47 -38.95
N THR A 120 -22.75 11.94 -37.75
CA THR A 120 -23.99 11.98 -36.95
C THR A 120 -24.00 13.10 -35.91
N VAL A 121 -22.88 13.81 -35.75
CA VAL A 121 -22.65 14.89 -34.78
C VAL A 121 -21.77 15.96 -35.42
N ASP A 122 -21.86 17.19 -34.92
CA ASP A 122 -21.10 18.35 -35.45
C ASP A 122 -19.60 18.21 -35.21
N GLY A 123 -19.21 17.59 -34.09
CA GLY A 123 -17.83 17.32 -33.71
C GLY A 123 -17.76 16.45 -32.46
N VAL A 124 -16.57 15.92 -32.17
CA VAL A 124 -16.32 15.05 -31.02
C VAL A 124 -15.23 15.66 -30.15
N PHE A 125 -15.60 16.15 -28.96
CA PHE A 125 -14.60 16.61 -27.99
C PHE A 125 -13.99 15.39 -27.30
N ALA A 126 -12.67 15.39 -27.18
CA ALA A 126 -11.95 14.21 -26.71
C ALA A 126 -11.04 14.49 -25.51
N MET A 127 -10.92 13.50 -24.63
CA MET A 127 -9.95 13.45 -23.55
C MET A 127 -9.06 12.22 -23.71
N TRP A 128 -7.76 12.47 -23.85
CA TRP A 128 -6.72 11.44 -23.71
C TRP A 128 -6.18 11.44 -22.27
N TYR A 129 -5.82 10.28 -21.72
CA TYR A 129 -5.12 10.21 -20.43
C TYR A 129 -4.04 9.12 -20.40
N GLY A 130 -2.94 9.41 -19.70
CA GLY A 130 -1.85 8.47 -19.46
C GLY A 130 -0.90 8.98 -18.38
N LYS A 131 -0.28 8.07 -17.62
CA LYS A 131 0.76 8.46 -16.65
C LYS A 131 2.02 8.93 -17.37
N GLY A 132 2.93 9.59 -16.67
CA GLY A 132 4.18 10.14 -17.19
C GLY A 132 4.92 9.25 -18.21
N PRO A 133 5.46 8.08 -17.82
CA PRO A 133 6.13 7.18 -18.79
C PRO A 133 5.24 6.71 -19.96
N GLY A 134 3.92 6.74 -19.78
CA GLY A 134 2.96 6.48 -20.83
C GLY A 134 2.81 7.63 -21.83
N VAL A 135 3.02 8.88 -21.38
CA VAL A 135 3.17 10.07 -22.24
C VAL A 135 4.40 9.93 -23.12
N ASP A 136 5.54 9.52 -22.55
CA ASP A 136 6.77 9.25 -23.32
C ASP A 136 6.53 8.15 -24.36
N ARG A 137 5.86 7.06 -23.96
CA ARG A 137 5.52 5.94 -24.85
C ARG A 137 4.59 6.37 -26.00
N ALA A 138 3.61 7.22 -25.73
CA ALA A 138 2.63 7.68 -26.71
C ALA A 138 3.10 8.90 -27.52
N GLY A 139 4.34 9.35 -27.34
CA GLY A 139 4.80 10.64 -27.86
C GLY A 139 4.62 10.80 -29.38
N ASP A 140 4.83 9.74 -30.15
CA ASP A 140 4.61 9.79 -31.60
C ASP A 140 3.13 10.01 -31.96
N ALA A 141 2.22 9.24 -31.36
CA ALA A 141 0.77 9.37 -31.59
C ALA A 141 0.25 10.74 -31.15
N LEU A 142 0.69 11.24 -29.99
CA LEU A 142 0.28 12.56 -29.47
C LEU A 142 0.82 13.71 -30.32
N LYS A 143 2.08 13.63 -30.77
CA LYS A 143 2.68 14.62 -31.67
C LYS A 143 1.99 14.67 -33.02
N HIS A 144 1.70 13.52 -33.63
CA HIS A 144 0.91 13.45 -34.86
C HIS A 144 -0.50 14.01 -34.66
N GLY A 145 -1.13 13.68 -33.53
CA GLY A 145 -2.41 14.25 -33.11
C GLY A 145 -2.41 15.77 -33.13
N ASN A 146 -1.48 16.39 -32.39
CA ASN A 146 -1.35 17.84 -32.32
C ASN A 146 -1.01 18.47 -33.69
N ALA A 147 -0.11 17.84 -34.45
CA ALA A 147 0.34 18.34 -35.76
C ALA A 147 -0.81 18.42 -36.79
N TYR A 148 -1.62 17.36 -36.89
CA TYR A 148 -2.82 17.39 -37.74
C TYR A 148 -3.92 18.29 -37.17
N GLY A 149 -4.08 18.30 -35.85
CA GLY A 149 -4.96 19.22 -35.14
C GLY A 149 -6.30 18.63 -34.71
N SER A 150 -7.00 19.39 -33.88
CA SER A 150 -8.34 19.10 -33.39
C SER A 150 -9.41 19.52 -34.42
N SER A 151 -10.65 19.01 -34.25
CA SER A 151 -11.81 19.48 -34.99
C SER A 151 -12.34 20.80 -34.38
N PRO A 152 -12.90 21.73 -35.19
CA PRO A 152 -13.45 23.01 -34.72
C PRO A 152 -14.50 22.88 -33.61
N HIS A 153 -15.40 21.90 -33.70
CA HIS A 153 -16.44 21.66 -32.67
C HIS A 153 -16.07 20.53 -31.69
N GLY A 154 -14.97 19.82 -31.95
CA GLY A 154 -14.44 18.77 -31.10
C GLY A 154 -13.54 19.34 -30.01
N GLY A 155 -12.26 19.54 -30.34
CA GLY A 155 -11.22 19.89 -29.37
C GLY A 155 -10.66 18.67 -28.63
N VAL A 156 -9.42 18.76 -28.15
CA VAL A 156 -8.72 17.66 -27.46
C VAL A 156 -7.99 18.15 -26.21
N LEU A 157 -8.21 17.43 -25.11
CA LEU A 157 -7.48 17.57 -23.85
C LEU A 157 -6.58 16.35 -23.62
N VAL A 158 -5.30 16.56 -23.34
CA VAL A 158 -4.28 15.52 -23.14
C VAL A 158 -3.85 15.53 -21.67
N VAL A 159 -4.46 14.68 -20.86
CA VAL A 159 -4.24 14.60 -19.41
C VAL A 159 -3.00 13.77 -19.09
N ALA A 160 -1.92 14.42 -18.67
CA ALA A 160 -0.67 13.77 -18.30
C ALA A 160 -0.54 13.62 -16.78
N GLY A 161 -0.53 12.37 -16.31
CA GLY A 161 -0.40 12.00 -14.90
C GLY A 161 1.04 12.00 -14.41
N ASP A 162 1.51 13.12 -13.83
CA ASP A 162 2.89 13.28 -13.37
C ASP A 162 3.06 12.90 -11.88
N ASP A 163 3.93 11.90 -11.62
CA ASP A 163 4.33 11.48 -10.28
C ASP A 163 5.71 12.07 -9.94
N HIS A 164 5.73 13.26 -9.34
CA HIS A 164 6.96 13.96 -8.99
C HIS A 164 7.69 13.32 -7.81
N GLY A 165 6.94 12.76 -6.84
CA GLY A 165 7.48 12.09 -5.66
C GLY A 165 7.95 10.66 -5.92
N CYS A 166 7.62 10.08 -7.08
CA CYS A 166 7.89 8.68 -7.41
C CYS A 166 7.30 7.72 -6.36
N VAL A 167 6.09 8.03 -5.88
CA VAL A 167 5.39 7.25 -4.84
C VAL A 167 4.95 5.89 -5.41
N SER A 168 4.60 5.87 -6.70
CA SER A 168 4.02 4.69 -7.37
C SER A 168 4.55 4.46 -8.80
N SER A 169 5.43 5.33 -9.27
CA SER A 169 6.12 5.22 -10.57
C SER A 169 7.50 4.56 -10.45
N SER A 170 8.05 4.15 -11.60
CA SER A 170 9.41 3.60 -11.70
C SER A 170 10.50 4.68 -11.56
N MET A 171 10.14 5.95 -11.81
CA MET A 171 11.01 7.11 -11.67
C MET A 171 10.16 8.39 -11.51
N PRO A 172 10.73 9.48 -10.91
CA PRO A 172 10.08 10.78 -10.88
C PRO A 172 9.86 11.33 -12.31
N HIS A 173 8.65 11.81 -12.63
CA HIS A 173 8.31 12.24 -14.00
C HIS A 173 8.01 13.74 -14.13
N GLN A 174 8.06 14.29 -15.34
CA GLN A 174 7.58 15.64 -15.72
C GLN A 174 7.26 15.65 -17.22
N SER A 175 6.00 15.88 -17.60
CA SER A 175 5.54 15.72 -18.99
C SER A 175 5.59 17.00 -19.84
N ASP A 176 5.59 18.17 -19.22
CA ASP A 176 5.46 19.47 -19.91
C ASP A 176 6.61 19.77 -20.88
N GLN A 177 7.85 19.37 -20.57
CA GLN A 177 9.00 19.49 -21.48
C GLN A 177 8.77 18.74 -22.80
N THR A 178 8.23 17.52 -22.72
CA THR A 178 7.93 16.71 -23.89
C THR A 178 6.81 17.35 -24.72
N MET A 179 5.77 17.87 -24.07
CA MET A 179 4.66 18.58 -24.73
C MET A 179 5.13 19.85 -25.46
N ILE A 180 6.05 20.62 -24.86
CA ILE A 180 6.66 21.79 -25.51
C ILE A 180 7.37 21.39 -26.81
N SER A 181 8.10 20.27 -26.82
CA SER A 181 8.74 19.75 -28.03
C SER A 181 7.76 19.39 -29.15
N TRP A 182 6.48 19.19 -28.80
CA TRP A 182 5.40 18.90 -29.74
C TRP A 182 4.62 20.14 -30.16
N HIS A 183 5.01 21.35 -29.70
CA HIS A 183 4.24 22.59 -29.84
C HIS A 183 2.81 22.45 -29.29
N MET A 184 2.67 21.71 -28.18
CA MET A 184 1.39 21.48 -27.52
C MET A 184 1.27 22.46 -26.34
N PRO A 185 0.29 23.38 -26.33
CA PRO A 185 0.04 24.26 -25.19
C PRO A 185 -0.25 23.47 -23.92
N VAL A 186 0.15 23.97 -22.75
CA VAL A 186 0.02 23.26 -21.48
C VAL A 186 -0.69 24.12 -20.44
N VAL A 187 -1.80 23.63 -19.91
CA VAL A 187 -2.48 24.20 -18.74
C VAL A 187 -2.08 23.43 -17.47
N ASN A 188 -1.91 24.14 -16.35
CA ASN A 188 -1.37 23.59 -15.11
C ASN A 188 -2.27 23.92 -13.90
N PRO A 189 -3.32 23.12 -13.65
CA PRO A 189 -4.23 23.32 -12.52
C PRO A 189 -3.52 23.18 -11.17
N SER A 190 -3.91 23.99 -10.18
CA SER A 190 -3.33 23.91 -8.83
C SER A 190 -4.11 23.02 -7.86
N ASN A 191 -5.42 22.83 -8.08
CA ASN A 191 -6.33 22.03 -7.24
C ASN A 191 -7.48 21.43 -8.07
N VAL A 192 -8.39 20.68 -7.42
CA VAL A 192 -9.53 20.01 -8.06
C VAL A 192 -10.51 21.00 -8.72
N ALA A 193 -10.70 22.20 -8.17
CA ALA A 193 -11.54 23.23 -8.78
C ALA A 193 -10.93 23.77 -10.08
N ASP A 194 -9.63 24.08 -10.06
CA ASP A 194 -8.88 24.47 -11.26
C ASP A 194 -8.91 23.34 -12.31
N MET A 195 -8.92 22.06 -11.92
CA MET A 195 -9.02 20.97 -12.91
C MET A 195 -10.30 21.07 -13.75
N LEU A 196 -11.43 21.48 -13.16
CA LEU A 196 -12.68 21.69 -13.89
C LEU A 196 -12.60 22.94 -14.78
N GLU A 197 -12.20 24.08 -14.22
CA GLU A 197 -12.11 25.35 -14.95
C GLU A 197 -11.10 25.27 -16.11
N PHE A 198 -9.90 24.75 -15.85
CA PHE A 198 -8.80 24.69 -16.82
C PHE A 198 -9.07 23.62 -17.88
N GLY A 199 -9.81 22.57 -17.55
CA GLY A 199 -10.21 21.55 -18.53
C GLY A 199 -11.21 22.11 -19.55
N ILE A 200 -12.21 22.88 -19.11
CA ILE A 200 -13.15 23.59 -19.99
C ILE A 200 -12.42 24.65 -20.82
N TYR A 201 -11.51 25.41 -20.20
CA TYR A 201 -10.62 26.32 -20.91
C TYR A 201 -9.79 25.59 -21.98
N GLY A 202 -9.27 24.40 -21.68
CA GLY A 202 -8.48 23.58 -22.59
C GLY A 202 -9.26 23.18 -23.85
N TRP A 203 -10.52 22.75 -23.74
CA TRP A 203 -11.32 22.47 -24.94
C TRP A 203 -11.65 23.72 -25.73
N ALA A 204 -12.00 24.83 -25.07
CA ALA A 204 -12.24 26.10 -25.76
C ALA A 204 -10.99 26.58 -26.53
N LEU A 205 -9.82 26.53 -25.89
CA LEU A 205 -8.54 26.86 -26.52
C LEU A 205 -8.21 25.89 -27.67
N SER A 206 -8.48 24.60 -27.52
CA SER A 206 -8.27 23.59 -28.56
C SER A 206 -9.15 23.84 -29.79
N ARG A 207 -10.43 24.16 -29.58
CA ARG A 207 -11.40 24.46 -30.63
C ARG A 207 -11.08 25.73 -31.39
N PHE A 208 -10.48 26.73 -30.73
CA PHE A 208 -10.05 27.95 -31.40
C PHE A 208 -8.74 27.78 -32.17
N SER A 209 -7.74 27.17 -31.53
CA SER A 209 -6.38 27.13 -32.07
C SER A 209 -6.11 25.95 -33.01
N GLY A 210 -6.94 24.91 -33.00
CA GLY A 210 -6.64 23.66 -33.69
C GLY A 210 -5.51 22.83 -33.02
N ALA A 211 -4.93 23.31 -31.92
CA ALA A 211 -3.94 22.58 -31.13
C ALA A 211 -4.62 21.61 -30.17
N TRP A 212 -3.94 20.52 -29.85
CA TRP A 212 -4.29 19.69 -28.70
C TRP A 212 -3.72 20.35 -27.44
N ILE A 213 -4.42 20.29 -26.33
CA ILE A 213 -4.02 21.00 -25.10
C ILE A 213 -3.56 20.00 -24.06
N GLY A 214 -2.28 20.09 -23.70
CA GLY A 214 -1.69 19.39 -22.58
C GLY A 214 -2.28 19.87 -21.25
N PHE A 215 -2.59 18.93 -20.38
CA PHE A 215 -3.18 19.18 -19.08
C PHE A 215 -2.33 18.44 -18.03
N LYS A 216 -1.56 19.21 -17.25
CA LYS A 216 -0.66 18.64 -16.24
C LYS A 216 -1.45 18.23 -15.00
N ALA A 217 -1.53 16.94 -14.75
CA ALA A 217 -2.26 16.37 -13.62
C ALA A 217 -1.28 15.67 -12.68
N ILE A 218 -0.93 16.30 -11.56
CA ILE A 218 0.04 15.73 -10.61
C ILE A 218 -0.66 14.84 -9.56
N SER A 219 0.09 13.94 -8.93
CA SER A 219 -0.45 13.03 -7.89
C SER A 219 -1.30 13.74 -6.84
N GLU A 220 -0.85 14.89 -6.30
CA GLU A 220 -1.62 15.62 -5.29
C GLU A 220 -2.96 16.19 -5.79
N THR A 221 -3.07 16.52 -7.08
CA THR A 221 -4.33 17.01 -7.65
C THR A 221 -5.28 15.87 -8.00
N VAL A 222 -4.75 14.74 -8.46
CA VAL A 222 -5.56 13.60 -8.94
C VAL A 222 -6.01 12.69 -7.79
N GLU A 223 -5.12 12.45 -6.83
CA GLU A 223 -5.36 11.56 -5.67
C GLU A 223 -5.98 12.29 -4.48
N SER A 224 -6.22 13.61 -4.59
CA SER A 224 -7.00 14.34 -3.60
C SER A 224 -8.49 14.38 -3.93
N GLY A 225 -9.31 14.65 -2.93
CA GLY A 225 -10.67 15.13 -3.10
C GLY A 225 -10.90 16.39 -2.29
N SER A 226 -11.78 17.25 -2.79
CA SER A 226 -12.08 18.50 -2.12
C SER A 226 -13.53 18.92 -2.31
N THR A 227 -13.97 19.82 -1.43
CA THR A 227 -15.16 20.62 -1.68
C THR A 227 -14.87 21.58 -2.83
N VAL A 228 -15.82 21.70 -3.76
CA VAL A 228 -15.75 22.63 -4.90
C VAL A 228 -17.09 23.36 -5.02
N ASP A 229 -17.03 24.69 -5.11
CA ASP A 229 -18.19 25.51 -5.45
C ASP A 229 -18.29 25.66 -6.98
N LEU A 230 -19.35 25.08 -7.56
CA LEU A 230 -19.60 25.15 -8.99
C LEU A 230 -19.93 26.56 -9.48
N GLY A 231 -20.49 27.41 -8.62
CA GLY A 231 -20.85 28.80 -8.96
C GLY A 231 -19.63 29.72 -9.12
N ALA A 232 -18.49 29.33 -8.53
CA ALA A 232 -17.25 30.10 -8.60
C ALA A 232 -16.41 29.80 -9.87
N LEU A 233 -16.76 28.76 -10.63
CA LEU A 233 -15.99 28.32 -11.80
C LEU A 233 -16.33 29.16 -13.03
N ARG A 234 -15.30 29.61 -13.76
CA ARG A 234 -15.50 30.20 -15.09
C ARG A 234 -15.63 29.09 -16.14
N THR A 235 -16.73 29.11 -16.88
CA THR A 235 -17.02 28.10 -17.92
C THR A 235 -17.22 28.69 -19.32
N ASP A 236 -17.25 30.02 -19.46
CA ASP A 236 -17.41 30.72 -20.74
C ASP A 236 -16.11 31.40 -21.19
N TRP A 237 -15.72 31.11 -22.43
CA TRP A 237 -14.49 31.55 -23.08
C TRP A 237 -14.78 31.89 -24.55
N LYS A 238 -14.75 33.18 -24.89
CA LYS A 238 -15.19 33.65 -26.21
C LYS A 238 -14.05 33.57 -27.22
N ALA A 239 -14.33 33.16 -28.45
CA ALA A 239 -13.34 33.24 -29.52
C ALA A 239 -12.94 34.71 -29.78
N PRO A 240 -11.64 35.04 -29.84
CA PRO A 240 -11.18 36.34 -30.32
C PRO A 240 -11.56 36.59 -31.78
N ASP A 241 -12.03 37.81 -32.09
CA ASP A 241 -12.41 38.22 -33.45
C ASP A 241 -11.21 38.76 -34.28
N ASP A 242 -10.06 39.01 -33.64
CA ASP A 242 -8.90 39.72 -34.20
C ASP A 242 -7.81 38.79 -34.79
N PHE A 243 -8.06 37.48 -34.84
CA PHE A 243 -7.13 36.51 -35.41
C PHE A 243 -7.63 35.93 -36.74
N THR A 244 -6.78 35.96 -37.77
CA THR A 244 -7.09 35.35 -39.08
C THR A 244 -6.31 34.06 -39.27
N PRO A 245 -6.97 32.89 -39.39
CA PRO A 245 -6.31 31.61 -39.67
C PRO A 245 -5.54 31.63 -41.00
N PRO A 246 -4.42 30.89 -41.12
CA PRO A 246 -3.67 30.78 -42.37
C PRO A 246 -4.49 30.07 -43.46
N GLN A 247 -4.04 30.17 -44.71
CA GLN A 247 -4.68 29.47 -45.83
C GLN A 247 -4.74 27.96 -45.58
N GLY A 248 -5.95 27.40 -45.70
CA GLY A 248 -6.22 25.98 -45.42
C GLY A 248 -6.50 25.66 -43.94
N GLY A 249 -6.56 26.67 -43.06
CA GLY A 249 -7.04 26.55 -41.68
C GLY A 249 -6.05 25.92 -40.69
N LEU A 250 -6.46 25.88 -39.42
CA LEU A 250 -5.68 25.33 -38.30
C LEU A 250 -6.03 23.89 -37.95
N HIS A 251 -7.25 23.47 -38.27
CA HIS A 251 -7.86 22.23 -37.80
C HIS A 251 -7.47 21.00 -38.62
N ASN A 252 -7.91 19.84 -38.13
CA ASN A 252 -7.84 18.60 -38.87
C ASN A 252 -8.45 18.75 -40.27
N ARG A 253 -7.78 18.22 -41.30
CA ARG A 253 -8.23 18.25 -42.69
C ARG A 253 -7.68 17.06 -43.47
N TRP A 254 -8.32 16.73 -44.59
CA TRP A 254 -7.82 15.75 -45.55
C TRP A 254 -8.02 16.26 -46.99
N PRO A 255 -7.04 16.07 -47.90
CA PRO A 255 -5.70 15.52 -47.68
C PRO A 255 -4.77 16.51 -46.99
N ASP A 256 -3.85 16.00 -46.16
CA ASP A 256 -2.81 16.78 -45.50
C ASP A 256 -1.47 16.02 -45.61
N LEU A 257 -0.88 16.10 -46.80
CA LEU A 257 0.26 15.28 -47.19
C LEU A 257 1.57 15.73 -46.49
N PRO A 258 2.52 14.81 -46.23
CA PRO A 258 3.80 15.14 -45.61
C PRO A 258 4.53 16.28 -46.34
N SER A 259 4.73 17.41 -45.66
CA SER A 259 5.38 18.62 -46.19
C SER A 259 5.68 19.63 -45.08
N LEU A 260 6.50 20.65 -45.38
CA LEU A 260 6.78 21.77 -44.45
C LEU A 260 5.53 22.57 -44.05
N THR A 261 4.41 22.41 -44.76
CA THR A 261 3.13 23.04 -44.41
C THR A 261 2.61 22.58 -43.04
N ILE A 262 2.92 21.35 -42.62
CA ILE A 262 2.54 20.85 -41.29
C ILE A 262 3.24 21.66 -40.20
N GLU A 263 4.54 21.92 -40.38
CA GLU A 263 5.36 22.71 -39.45
C GLU A 263 4.92 24.18 -39.42
N ALA A 264 4.70 24.79 -40.59
CA ALA A 264 4.19 26.17 -40.67
C ALA A 264 2.83 26.31 -39.97
N ARG A 265 1.95 25.30 -40.08
CA ARG A 265 0.67 25.32 -39.38
C ARG A 265 0.83 25.10 -37.87
N LEU A 266 1.77 24.29 -37.40
CA LEU A 266 2.08 24.18 -35.97
C LEU A 266 2.50 25.54 -35.38
N ALA A 267 3.33 26.31 -36.09
CA ALA A 267 3.66 27.67 -35.69
C ALA A 267 2.41 28.58 -35.64
N ALA A 268 1.56 28.52 -36.67
CA ALA A 268 0.31 29.28 -36.71
C ALA A 268 -0.68 28.90 -35.58
N LYS A 269 -0.71 27.63 -35.17
CA LYS A 269 -1.50 27.16 -34.00
C LYS A 269 -1.01 27.82 -32.71
N ILE A 270 0.30 27.90 -32.51
CA ILE A 270 0.88 28.60 -31.34
C ILE A 270 0.56 30.10 -31.37
N GLU A 271 0.57 30.74 -32.54
CA GLU A 271 0.10 32.13 -32.67
C GLU A 271 -1.38 32.29 -32.30
N ALA A 272 -2.24 31.37 -32.74
CA ALA A 272 -3.65 31.36 -32.34
C ALA A 272 -3.78 31.19 -30.81
N VAL A 273 -2.98 30.34 -30.19
CA VAL A 273 -2.97 30.15 -28.73
C VAL A 273 -2.61 31.45 -28.01
N ARG A 274 -1.60 32.18 -28.48
CA ARG A 274 -1.21 33.49 -27.93
C ARG A 274 -2.36 34.50 -28.01
N HIS A 275 -3.06 34.58 -29.15
CA HIS A 275 -4.22 35.46 -29.31
C HIS A 275 -5.38 35.07 -28.38
N PHE A 276 -5.70 33.79 -28.29
CA PHE A 276 -6.73 33.30 -27.39
C PHE A 276 -6.40 33.61 -25.93
N ALA A 277 -5.17 33.31 -25.50
CA ALA A 277 -4.72 33.55 -24.13
C ALA A 277 -4.74 35.05 -23.78
N ARG A 278 -4.44 35.93 -24.72
CA ARG A 278 -4.52 37.39 -24.52
C ARG A 278 -5.96 37.84 -24.22
N ALA A 279 -6.94 37.38 -25.00
CA ALA A 279 -8.34 37.75 -24.80
C ALA A 279 -8.99 37.03 -23.61
N ASN A 280 -8.56 35.79 -23.34
CA ASN A 280 -9.18 34.87 -22.39
C ASN A 280 -8.19 34.35 -21.35
N SER A 281 -7.31 35.20 -20.83
CA SER A 281 -6.25 34.70 -19.94
C SER A 281 -6.81 33.93 -18.75
N ILE A 282 -6.33 32.69 -18.62
CA ILE A 282 -6.62 31.78 -17.51
C ILE A 282 -5.74 32.09 -16.29
N ASP A 283 -4.70 32.90 -16.47
CA ASP A 283 -3.82 33.37 -15.42
C ASP A 283 -4.55 34.35 -14.50
N LYS A 284 -4.18 34.36 -13.22
CA LYS A 284 -4.86 35.13 -12.17
C LYS A 284 -3.92 36.14 -11.53
N TRP A 285 -4.38 37.39 -11.44
CA TRP A 285 -3.77 38.41 -10.58
C TRP A 285 -4.17 38.12 -9.13
N ILE A 286 -3.20 37.72 -8.32
CA ILE A 286 -3.44 37.40 -6.90
C ILE A 286 -3.26 38.68 -6.07
N ALA A 287 -2.16 39.39 -6.31
CA ALA A 287 -1.93 40.75 -5.82
C ALA A 287 -1.46 41.61 -7.01
N PRO A 288 -2.32 42.47 -7.59
CA PRO A 288 -1.95 43.30 -8.74
C PRO A 288 -0.86 44.33 -8.40
N SER A 289 -0.90 44.91 -7.20
CA SER A 289 -0.01 45.93 -6.66
C SER A 289 0.58 46.89 -7.70
N PRO A 290 -0.14 47.97 -8.09
CA PRO A 290 0.34 48.93 -9.10
C PRO A 290 1.64 49.65 -8.71
N ARG A 291 1.99 49.68 -7.43
CA ARG A 291 3.20 50.32 -6.88
C ARG A 291 4.33 49.33 -6.61
N ALA A 292 4.23 48.10 -7.11
CA ALA A 292 5.21 47.07 -6.82
C ALA A 292 6.58 47.36 -7.46
N ASP A 293 7.62 47.03 -6.71
CA ASP A 293 9.04 47.07 -7.11
C ASP A 293 9.69 45.67 -7.12
N VAL A 294 8.96 44.65 -6.65
CA VAL A 294 9.30 43.22 -6.75
C VAL A 294 8.06 42.38 -7.02
N GLY A 295 8.25 41.21 -7.62
CA GLY A 295 7.13 40.33 -7.99
C GLY A 295 7.38 38.85 -7.73
N ILE A 296 6.29 38.10 -7.60
CA ILE A 296 6.27 36.66 -7.44
C ILE A 296 5.40 36.04 -8.53
N VAL A 297 5.95 35.05 -9.23
CA VAL A 297 5.21 34.24 -10.21
C VAL A 297 5.08 32.82 -9.67
N THR A 298 3.85 32.29 -9.68
CA THR A 298 3.56 30.92 -9.24
C THR A 298 2.87 30.12 -10.35
N CYS A 299 3.02 28.80 -10.36
CA CYS A 299 2.38 27.93 -11.35
C CYS A 299 1.97 26.58 -10.72
N GLY A 300 0.78 26.09 -11.07
CA GLY A 300 0.22 24.84 -10.53
C GLY A 300 0.15 24.81 -9.00
N LYS A 301 0.34 23.63 -8.41
CA LYS A 301 0.33 23.41 -6.95
C LYS A 301 1.24 24.36 -6.16
N ALA A 302 2.38 24.76 -6.74
CA ALA A 302 3.33 25.64 -6.05
C ALA A 302 2.72 26.98 -5.63
N HIS A 303 1.65 27.42 -6.30
CA HIS A 303 0.83 28.55 -5.85
C HIS A 303 0.23 28.32 -4.46
N LEU A 304 -0.38 27.15 -4.23
CA LEU A 304 -1.00 26.80 -2.95
C LEU A 304 0.05 26.60 -1.85
N ASP A 305 1.24 26.13 -2.21
CA ASP A 305 2.36 26.05 -1.27
C ASP A 305 2.84 27.45 -0.82
N LEU A 306 2.84 28.45 -1.71
CA LEU A 306 3.10 29.86 -1.36
C LEU A 306 1.98 30.43 -0.48
N MET A 307 0.72 30.19 -0.82
CA MET A 307 -0.43 30.68 -0.04
C MET A 307 -0.38 30.13 1.39
N GLU A 308 0.05 28.89 1.56
CA GLU A 308 0.30 28.34 2.88
C GLU A 308 1.50 28.97 3.57
N ALA A 309 2.60 29.20 2.86
CA ALA A 309 3.77 29.89 3.42
C ALA A 309 3.38 31.27 3.97
N LEU A 310 2.56 32.04 3.24
CA LEU A 310 2.01 33.32 3.72
C LEU A 310 1.22 33.15 5.02
N ARG A 311 0.26 32.21 5.05
CA ARG A 311 -0.55 31.94 6.25
C ARG A 311 0.33 31.59 7.46
N ARG A 312 1.39 30.80 7.27
CA ARG A 312 2.31 30.38 8.34
C ARG A 312 3.23 31.50 8.82
N LEU A 313 3.58 32.45 7.97
CA LEU A 313 4.27 33.67 8.37
C LEU A 313 3.32 34.69 9.02
N GLU A 314 2.02 34.37 9.09
CA GLU A 314 0.93 35.28 9.49
C GLU A 314 0.92 36.55 8.62
N LEU A 315 1.05 36.34 7.31
CA LEU A 315 0.92 37.36 6.29
C LEU A 315 -0.28 37.03 5.39
N THR A 316 -0.96 38.07 4.94
CA THR A 316 -2.05 37.99 3.97
C THR A 316 -1.59 38.49 2.61
N VAL A 317 -2.38 38.19 1.57
CA VAL A 317 -2.15 38.76 0.23
C VAL A 317 -2.23 40.29 0.27
N ASP A 318 -3.13 40.84 1.09
CA ASP A 318 -3.29 42.29 1.25
C ASP A 318 -2.06 42.95 1.88
N ASP A 319 -1.39 42.28 2.82
CA ASP A 319 -0.13 42.79 3.40
C ASP A 319 0.96 42.91 2.33
N LEU A 320 1.05 41.92 1.43
CA LEU A 320 2.00 41.94 0.32
C LEU A 320 1.64 43.01 -0.72
N ASP A 321 0.36 43.10 -1.08
CA ASP A 321 -0.13 44.11 -2.03
C ASP A 321 0.17 45.54 -1.53
N ALA A 322 -0.12 45.80 -0.25
CA ALA A 322 0.14 47.08 0.41
C ALA A 322 1.64 47.41 0.50
N ALA A 323 2.49 46.39 0.68
CA ALA A 323 3.94 46.53 0.73
C ALA A 323 4.60 46.71 -0.65
N GLY A 324 3.83 46.65 -1.74
CA GLY A 324 4.40 46.75 -3.10
C GLY A 324 5.00 45.44 -3.60
N VAL A 325 4.37 44.31 -3.29
CA VAL A 325 4.73 42.99 -3.84
C VAL A 325 3.62 42.52 -4.77
N ARG A 326 3.95 42.29 -6.03
CA ARG A 326 3.01 41.78 -7.04
C ARG A 326 3.01 40.26 -7.05
N ILE A 327 1.85 39.61 -7.16
CA ILE A 327 1.73 38.15 -7.23
C ILE A 327 0.88 37.75 -8.43
N TYR A 328 1.45 36.92 -9.29
CA TYR A 328 0.82 36.40 -10.51
C TYR A 328 0.77 34.87 -10.48
N LYS A 329 -0.40 34.29 -10.72
CA LYS A 329 -0.60 32.85 -10.86
C LYS A 329 -0.77 32.50 -12.33
N VAL A 330 0.18 31.76 -12.87
CA VAL A 330 0.13 31.20 -14.23
C VAL A 330 -0.81 30.00 -14.25
N GLY A 331 -1.76 30.01 -15.18
CA GLY A 331 -2.62 28.88 -15.53
C GLY A 331 -2.22 28.23 -16.86
N LEU A 332 -1.81 29.01 -17.86
CA LEU A 332 -1.23 28.51 -19.12
C LEU A 332 0.30 28.54 -19.02
N SER A 333 0.91 27.42 -18.65
CA SER A 333 2.37 27.33 -18.45
C SER A 333 3.17 27.34 -19.76
N TYR A 334 2.53 26.99 -20.89
CA TYR A 334 3.14 27.11 -22.21
C TYR A 334 2.10 27.29 -23.31
N PRO A 335 2.32 28.20 -24.28
CA PRO A 335 3.22 29.35 -24.17
C PRO A 335 2.70 30.33 -23.09
N LEU A 336 3.59 31.04 -22.39
CA LEU A 336 3.15 32.11 -21.48
C LEU A 336 2.42 33.22 -22.23
N GLU A 337 1.40 33.81 -21.58
CA GLU A 337 0.71 35.00 -22.09
C GLU A 337 1.60 36.23 -21.85
N THR A 338 2.17 36.77 -22.92
CA THR A 338 3.24 37.77 -22.82
C THR A 338 2.74 39.17 -22.50
N THR A 339 1.52 39.55 -22.85
CA THR A 339 1.05 40.93 -22.62
C THR A 339 0.84 41.23 -21.14
N ARG A 340 0.27 40.29 -20.38
CA ARG A 340 0.20 40.38 -18.91
C ARG A 340 1.55 40.18 -18.26
N LEU A 341 2.43 39.35 -18.82
CA LEU A 341 3.80 39.25 -18.32
C LEU A 341 4.55 40.58 -18.45
N GLU A 342 4.38 41.30 -19.56
CA GLU A 342 4.93 42.64 -19.76
C GLU A 342 4.40 43.61 -18.70
N THR A 343 3.09 43.66 -18.49
CA THR A 343 2.47 44.45 -17.40
C THR A 343 2.97 44.00 -16.02
N PHE A 344 3.19 42.71 -15.81
CA PHE A 344 3.66 42.17 -14.55
C PHE A 344 5.08 42.64 -14.22
N VAL A 345 5.99 42.72 -15.19
CA VAL A 345 7.39 43.11 -14.93
C VAL A 345 7.61 44.62 -14.84
N GLU A 346 6.64 45.44 -15.28
CA GLU A 346 6.74 46.90 -15.21
C GLU A 346 6.98 47.39 -13.78
N GLY A 347 8.02 48.21 -13.62
CA GLY A 347 8.44 48.77 -12.32
C GLY A 347 9.21 47.80 -11.42
N LEU A 348 9.34 46.51 -11.79
CA LEU A 348 9.99 45.51 -10.95
C LEU A 348 11.51 45.51 -11.11
N SER A 349 12.20 45.34 -9.99
CA SER A 349 13.65 45.12 -9.89
C SER A 349 14.03 43.63 -9.87
N GLU A 350 13.18 42.79 -9.27
CA GLU A 350 13.40 41.35 -9.15
C GLU A 350 12.06 40.58 -9.19
N VAL A 351 12.09 39.39 -9.78
CA VAL A 351 10.99 38.43 -9.85
C VAL A 351 11.43 37.10 -9.27
N LEU A 352 10.68 36.59 -8.29
CA LEU A 352 10.81 35.23 -7.76
C LEU A 352 9.81 34.29 -8.43
N VAL A 353 10.29 33.27 -9.13
CA VAL A 353 9.47 32.23 -9.75
C VAL A 353 9.42 30.99 -8.87
N ILE A 354 8.21 30.59 -8.49
CA ILE A 354 7.94 29.40 -7.68
C ILE A 354 7.10 28.43 -8.52
N GLU A 355 7.77 27.46 -9.14
CA GLU A 355 7.15 26.46 -9.99
C GLU A 355 7.64 25.05 -9.67
N GLU A 356 6.83 24.05 -10.02
CA GLU A 356 7.04 22.66 -9.64
C GLU A 356 7.85 21.88 -10.68
N LYS A 357 8.88 21.19 -10.18
CA LYS A 357 9.98 20.47 -10.86
C LYS A 357 10.88 21.35 -11.73
N GLY A 358 11.17 21.01 -12.99
CA GLY A 358 12.09 21.79 -13.83
C GLY A 358 11.56 23.18 -14.20
N PRO A 359 12.42 24.16 -14.54
CA PRO A 359 12.01 25.55 -14.80
C PRO A 359 11.39 25.71 -16.20
N ILE A 360 10.06 25.76 -16.30
CA ILE A 360 9.34 26.01 -17.56
C ILE A 360 8.92 27.48 -17.64
N VAL A 361 8.34 28.01 -16.58
CA VAL A 361 7.88 29.39 -16.50
C VAL A 361 9.08 30.33 -16.37
N GLU A 362 10.03 30.02 -15.50
CA GLU A 362 11.25 30.81 -15.28
C GLU A 362 12.06 30.97 -16.57
N GLN A 363 12.22 29.89 -17.34
CA GLN A 363 12.98 29.92 -18.60
C GLN A 363 12.30 30.81 -19.64
N GLN A 364 10.98 30.68 -19.83
CA GLN A 364 10.23 31.50 -20.78
C GLN A 364 10.28 32.99 -20.40
N ILE A 365 10.17 33.33 -19.11
CA ILE A 365 10.30 34.73 -18.65
C ILE A 365 11.71 35.25 -18.95
N LYS A 366 12.75 34.48 -18.64
CA LYS A 366 14.15 34.87 -18.93
C LYS A 366 14.38 35.07 -20.42
N GLU A 367 13.90 34.15 -21.26
CA GLU A 367 14.00 34.23 -22.71
C GLU A 367 13.30 35.47 -23.27
N HIS A 368 12.06 35.72 -22.84
CA HIS A 368 11.27 36.89 -23.26
C HIS A 368 11.96 38.22 -22.89
N LEU A 369 12.64 38.29 -21.74
CA LEU A 369 13.27 39.52 -21.25
C LEU A 369 14.72 39.72 -21.70
N TYR A 370 15.41 38.68 -22.19
CA TYR A 370 16.87 38.70 -22.38
C TYR A 370 17.33 39.81 -23.35
N ASN A 371 16.74 39.85 -24.55
CA ASN A 371 17.09 40.82 -25.60
C ASN A 371 16.29 42.13 -25.52
N ARG A 372 15.54 42.36 -24.44
CA ARG A 372 14.75 43.58 -24.27
C ARG A 372 15.69 44.79 -24.12
N VAL A 373 15.52 45.79 -24.98
CA VAL A 373 16.30 47.03 -24.99
C VAL A 373 15.59 48.17 -24.23
N ASP A 374 14.26 48.21 -24.28
CA ASP A 374 13.43 49.24 -23.66
C ASP A 374 12.42 48.64 -22.68
N GLY A 375 12.16 49.34 -21.57
CA GLY A 375 11.23 48.92 -20.51
C GLY A 375 11.90 48.13 -19.37
N ALA A 376 11.08 47.53 -18.50
CA ALA A 376 11.56 46.83 -17.32
C ALA A 376 12.19 45.46 -17.67
N ARG A 377 13.36 45.20 -17.10
CA ARG A 377 14.11 43.93 -17.20
C ARG A 377 14.60 43.50 -15.81
N PRO A 378 13.69 43.04 -14.93
CA PRO A 378 14.06 42.61 -13.58
C PRO A 378 15.02 41.41 -13.61
N VAL A 379 15.75 41.23 -12.50
CA VAL A 379 16.44 39.96 -12.24
C VAL A 379 15.39 38.87 -12.02
N VAL A 380 15.54 37.73 -12.68
CA VAL A 380 14.62 36.59 -12.53
C VAL A 380 15.32 35.48 -11.78
N VAL A 381 14.82 35.14 -10.59
CA VAL A 381 15.32 34.06 -9.73
C VAL A 381 14.23 33.02 -9.50
N GLY A 382 14.60 31.80 -9.15
CA GLY A 382 13.64 30.71 -8.90
C GLY A 382 14.36 29.44 -8.53
N LYS A 383 14.76 28.63 -9.52
CA LYS A 383 15.62 27.46 -9.31
C LYS A 383 17.02 27.83 -8.87
N ASN A 384 17.53 28.91 -9.44
CA ASN A 384 18.82 29.49 -9.06
C ASN A 384 18.65 30.93 -8.58
N ALA A 385 19.48 31.32 -7.62
CA ALA A 385 19.66 32.70 -7.22
C ALA A 385 20.52 33.45 -8.25
N ARG A 386 20.72 34.76 -8.02
CA ARG A 386 21.47 35.65 -8.92
C ARG A 386 22.93 35.24 -9.13
N ASP A 387 23.55 34.64 -8.13
CA ASP A 387 24.94 34.15 -8.16
C ASP A 387 25.07 32.73 -8.74
N GLY A 388 23.96 32.13 -9.18
CA GLY A 388 23.91 30.76 -9.71
C GLY A 388 23.73 29.67 -8.64
N SER A 389 23.76 30.01 -7.35
CA SER A 389 23.49 29.05 -6.28
C SER A 389 22.05 28.52 -6.36
N ALA A 390 21.83 27.30 -5.89
CA ALA A 390 20.50 26.70 -5.89
C ALA A 390 19.57 27.40 -4.88
N LEU A 391 18.35 27.72 -5.30
CA LEU A 391 17.36 28.43 -4.48
C LEU A 391 16.13 27.53 -4.23
N LEU A 392 15.33 27.23 -5.25
CA LEU A 392 14.28 26.21 -5.20
C LEU A 392 14.70 24.94 -5.94
N SER A 393 14.52 23.78 -5.31
CA SER A 393 14.89 22.49 -5.93
C SER A 393 14.07 22.21 -7.20
N ALA A 394 14.75 21.71 -8.23
CA ALA A 394 14.11 21.03 -9.36
C ALA A 394 13.93 19.51 -9.12
N LEU A 395 14.40 19.01 -7.97
CA LEU A 395 14.33 17.60 -7.57
C LEU A 395 13.26 17.39 -6.49
N GLY A 396 12.50 16.31 -6.64
CA GLY A 396 11.39 15.93 -5.77
C GLY A 396 10.24 16.94 -5.82
N GLU A 397 9.29 16.78 -4.90
CA GLU A 397 8.09 17.63 -4.81
C GLU A 397 8.39 18.93 -4.03
N LEU A 398 7.88 20.08 -4.48
CA LEU A 398 7.75 21.23 -3.59
C LEU A 398 6.61 20.99 -2.60
N ARG A 399 6.76 21.69 -1.48
CA ARG A 399 5.85 21.69 -0.34
C ARG A 399 6.09 22.97 0.46
N PRO A 400 5.15 23.43 1.29
CA PRO A 400 5.29 24.68 2.04
C PRO A 400 6.63 24.81 2.78
N SER A 401 7.10 23.74 3.44
CA SER A 401 8.37 23.71 4.19
C SER A 401 9.63 23.86 3.33
N ARG A 402 9.56 23.61 2.02
CA ARG A 402 10.66 23.84 1.07
C ARG A 402 10.62 25.24 0.46
N VAL A 403 9.44 25.79 0.27
CA VAL A 403 9.22 27.14 -0.29
C VAL A 403 9.47 28.21 0.77
N LEU A 404 9.00 27.97 1.98
CA LEU A 404 8.94 28.96 3.06
C LEU A 404 10.31 29.56 3.44
N PRO A 405 11.41 28.80 3.68
CA PRO A 405 12.68 29.42 4.06
C PRO A 405 13.22 30.36 2.97
N VAL A 406 13.08 29.94 1.71
CA VAL A 406 13.48 30.73 0.53
C VAL A 406 12.63 31.99 0.42
N PHE A 407 11.31 31.84 0.53
CA PHE A 407 10.38 32.95 0.42
C PHE A 407 10.54 33.96 1.57
N ALA A 408 10.69 33.49 2.80
CA ALA A 408 10.87 34.35 3.97
C ALA A 408 12.19 35.16 3.89
N ASP A 409 13.29 34.54 3.47
CA ASP A 409 14.55 35.27 3.23
C ASP A 409 14.42 36.29 2.10
N TRP A 410 13.82 35.89 0.98
CA TRP A 410 13.59 36.77 -0.15
C TRP A 410 12.73 37.97 0.25
N LEU A 411 11.62 37.74 0.96
CA LEU A 411 10.73 38.79 1.42
C LEU A 411 11.41 39.72 2.42
N ALA A 412 12.18 39.20 3.39
CA ALA A 412 12.88 40.01 4.38
C ALA A 412 13.92 40.95 3.75
N ARG A 413 14.61 40.52 2.69
CA ARG A 413 15.58 41.34 1.96
C ARG A 413 14.93 42.52 1.23
N HIS A 414 13.76 42.31 0.64
CA HIS A 414 13.08 43.33 -0.17
C HIS A 414 12.11 44.18 0.63
N LYS A 415 11.47 43.60 1.65
CA LYS A 415 10.44 44.23 2.49
C LYS A 415 10.73 43.98 3.98
N PRO A 416 11.72 44.66 4.57
CA PRO A 416 12.13 44.41 5.97
C PRO A 416 11.00 44.54 7.01
N ALA A 417 9.97 45.36 6.75
CA ALA A 417 8.80 45.48 7.63
C ALA A 417 7.97 44.18 7.73
N LEU A 418 8.07 43.32 6.72
CA LEU A 418 7.42 42.01 6.67
C LEU A 418 8.38 40.87 7.01
N ASP A 419 9.57 41.15 7.58
CA ASP A 419 10.47 40.09 8.03
C ASP A 419 9.78 39.25 9.11
N ARG A 420 9.67 37.95 8.83
CA ARG A 420 9.07 36.92 9.68
C ARG A 420 9.94 35.67 9.72
N ARG A 421 11.25 35.82 9.50
CA ARG A 421 12.20 34.68 9.51
C ARG A 421 12.27 33.99 10.88
N ASP A 422 11.94 34.71 11.94
CA ASP A 422 11.75 34.16 13.29
C ASP A 422 10.69 33.04 13.32
N LYS A 423 9.68 33.09 12.44
CA LYS A 423 8.64 32.06 12.34
C LYS A 423 9.04 30.85 11.51
N VAL A 424 10.16 30.88 10.79
CA VAL A 424 10.62 29.75 9.96
C VAL A 424 11.09 28.58 10.81
N VAL A 425 11.67 28.86 12.00
CA VAL A 425 12.23 27.83 12.89
C VAL A 425 11.18 26.87 13.43
N ASP A 426 9.95 27.33 13.60
CA ASP A 426 8.79 26.52 14.02
C ASP A 426 8.37 25.49 12.95
N LEU A 427 8.99 25.53 11.77
CA LEU A 427 8.48 24.89 10.55
C LEU A 427 9.55 23.99 9.88
N VAL A 428 10.66 23.72 10.60
CA VAL A 428 11.71 22.74 10.27
C VAL A 428 11.27 21.34 10.74
N ALA A 429 11.76 20.28 10.10
CA ALA A 429 11.43 18.91 10.52
C ALA A 429 11.81 18.71 11.99
N PRO A 430 10.90 18.19 12.83
CA PRO A 430 11.22 17.90 14.22
C PRO A 430 12.38 16.92 14.30
N GLN A 431 13.23 17.04 15.32
CA GLN A 431 14.20 15.99 15.60
C GLN A 431 13.44 14.73 16.01
N ILE A 432 13.67 13.65 15.25
CA ILE A 432 13.06 12.35 15.53
C ILE A 432 14.00 11.58 16.44
N LEU A 433 13.46 11.03 17.52
CA LEU A 433 14.19 10.13 18.41
C LEU A 433 14.73 8.92 17.64
N SER A 434 16.05 8.80 17.54
CA SER A 434 16.71 7.60 17.06
C SER A 434 16.79 6.58 18.20
N ASN A 435 16.28 5.37 17.97
CA ASN A 435 16.29 4.27 18.94
C ASN A 435 16.18 2.91 18.21
N VAL A 436 16.04 1.82 18.97
CA VAL A 436 15.98 0.45 18.42
C VAL A 436 14.86 0.22 17.37
N ALA A 437 13.82 1.05 17.35
CA ALA A 437 12.73 0.96 16.39
C ALA A 437 13.05 1.57 15.01
N ASP A 438 14.23 2.15 14.80
CA ASP A 438 14.68 2.65 13.47
C ASP A 438 14.75 1.55 12.40
N ALA A 439 15.00 0.31 12.83
CA ALA A 439 15.05 -0.86 11.97
C ALA A 439 13.64 -1.37 11.56
N VAL A 440 12.58 -0.91 12.24
CA VAL A 440 11.21 -1.41 12.03
C VAL A 440 10.53 -0.59 10.94
N LYS A 441 10.37 -1.19 9.75
CA LYS A 441 9.74 -0.54 8.60
C LYS A 441 8.60 -1.38 8.02
N ARG A 442 7.68 -0.70 7.32
CA ARG A 442 6.60 -1.31 6.53
C ARG A 442 7.04 -1.46 5.07
N THR A 443 7.88 -2.44 4.79
CA THR A 443 8.31 -2.74 3.41
C THR A 443 7.13 -3.28 2.59
N PRO A 444 6.89 -2.80 1.35
CA PRO A 444 5.89 -3.37 0.45
C PRO A 444 6.01 -4.89 0.34
N TYR A 445 4.90 -5.63 0.51
CA TYR A 445 4.91 -7.09 0.51
C TYR A 445 3.73 -7.73 -0.21
N PHE A 446 3.85 -9.01 -0.56
CA PHE A 446 2.77 -9.73 -1.24
C PHE A 446 1.56 -9.94 -0.32
N CYS A 447 0.37 -9.86 -0.92
CA CYS A 447 -0.87 -10.23 -0.25
C CYS A 447 -0.82 -11.68 0.26
N SER A 448 -1.54 -11.99 1.34
CA SER A 448 -1.70 -13.37 1.81
C SER A 448 -2.22 -14.27 0.69
N GLY A 449 -1.54 -15.40 0.44
CA GLY A 449 -1.89 -16.33 -0.65
C GLY A 449 -1.68 -15.79 -2.07
N CYS A 450 -0.84 -14.77 -2.25
CA CYS A 450 -0.52 -14.24 -3.57
C CYS A 450 0.20 -15.28 -4.46
N PRO A 451 -0.16 -15.44 -5.75
CA PRO A 451 0.54 -16.35 -6.65
C PRO A 451 2.02 -15.99 -6.85
N HIS A 452 2.38 -14.70 -6.73
CA HIS A 452 3.77 -14.23 -6.76
C HIS A 452 4.65 -14.85 -5.67
N ASN A 453 4.07 -15.38 -4.58
CA ASN A 453 4.86 -16.05 -3.54
C ASN A 453 5.60 -17.28 -4.07
N THR A 454 5.01 -17.97 -5.04
CA THR A 454 5.59 -19.15 -5.69
C THR A 454 6.14 -18.78 -7.07
N SER A 455 5.37 -18.02 -7.87
CA SER A 455 5.71 -17.80 -9.28
C SER A 455 7.02 -17.05 -9.50
N THR A 456 7.47 -16.16 -8.61
CA THR A 456 8.74 -15.43 -8.82
C THR A 456 9.97 -16.14 -8.24
N LYS A 457 9.83 -17.35 -7.67
CA LYS A 457 10.99 -18.16 -7.29
C LYS A 457 11.63 -18.74 -8.56
N VAL A 458 12.96 -18.80 -8.59
CA VAL A 458 13.74 -19.38 -9.70
C VAL A 458 14.68 -20.48 -9.19
N PRO A 459 15.11 -21.41 -10.06
CA PRO A 459 16.04 -22.46 -9.67
C PRO A 459 17.39 -21.90 -9.24
N GLU A 460 18.06 -22.61 -8.33
CA GLU A 460 19.43 -22.27 -7.90
C GLU A 460 20.37 -22.02 -9.09
N GLY A 461 21.17 -20.96 -8.98
CA GLY A 461 22.09 -20.50 -10.02
C GLY A 461 21.43 -19.72 -11.16
N SER A 462 20.14 -19.45 -11.08
CA SER A 462 19.40 -18.66 -12.08
C SER A 462 19.05 -17.28 -11.55
N VAL A 463 18.86 -16.33 -12.45
CA VAL A 463 18.42 -14.97 -12.12
C VAL A 463 17.11 -14.69 -12.84
N ALA A 464 16.19 -14.02 -12.15
CA ALA A 464 15.02 -13.42 -12.75
C ALA A 464 15.20 -11.92 -12.97
N GLN A 465 14.67 -11.40 -14.06
CA GLN A 465 14.43 -9.99 -14.25
C GLN A 465 13.04 -9.62 -13.69
N ALA A 466 12.94 -8.47 -13.04
CA ALA A 466 11.68 -7.96 -12.56
C ALA A 466 10.78 -7.53 -13.73
N GLY A 467 9.48 -7.72 -13.56
CA GLY A 467 8.46 -7.08 -14.41
C GLY A 467 7.84 -5.87 -13.69
N ILE A 468 7.13 -5.03 -14.44
CA ILE A 468 6.33 -3.96 -13.84
C ILE A 468 5.20 -4.54 -12.96
N GLY A 469 4.84 -3.80 -11.91
CA GLY A 469 3.79 -4.18 -10.96
C GLY A 469 4.32 -5.04 -9.81
N CYS A 470 3.53 -6.03 -9.36
CA CYS A 470 3.87 -6.82 -8.18
C CYS A 470 5.19 -7.59 -8.35
N HIS A 471 5.60 -7.90 -9.58
CA HIS A 471 6.88 -8.57 -9.85
C HIS A 471 8.08 -7.78 -9.31
N PHE A 472 8.07 -6.44 -9.35
CA PHE A 472 9.14 -5.62 -8.81
C PHE A 472 9.32 -5.78 -7.29
N MET A 473 8.25 -6.09 -6.56
CA MET A 473 8.32 -6.30 -5.12
C MET A 473 9.18 -7.52 -4.74
N ALA A 474 9.38 -8.47 -5.67
CA ALA A 474 10.27 -9.59 -5.45
C ALA A 474 11.73 -9.16 -5.23
N SER A 475 12.14 -7.99 -5.76
CA SER A 475 13.48 -7.42 -5.56
C SER A 475 13.74 -6.90 -4.13
N TRP A 476 12.70 -6.68 -3.33
CA TRP A 476 12.82 -6.37 -1.89
C TRP A 476 12.76 -7.61 -0.99
N MET A 477 12.67 -8.80 -1.59
CA MET A 477 12.66 -10.07 -0.87
C MET A 477 14.01 -10.77 -1.06
N GLU A 478 14.27 -11.80 -0.26
CA GLU A 478 15.45 -12.67 -0.41
C GLU A 478 15.26 -13.58 -1.65
N ARG A 479 15.35 -13.00 -2.85
CA ARG A 479 15.15 -13.65 -4.15
C ARG A 479 16.18 -13.14 -5.16
N ASP A 480 16.60 -14.01 -6.07
CA ASP A 480 17.46 -13.66 -7.20
C ASP A 480 16.68 -12.92 -8.29
N THR A 481 16.14 -11.74 -7.98
CA THR A 481 15.37 -10.90 -8.92
C THR A 481 15.98 -9.51 -9.05
N THR A 482 16.39 -9.14 -10.26
CA THR A 482 17.12 -7.89 -10.54
C THR A 482 16.50 -7.11 -11.70
N GLY A 483 16.98 -5.88 -11.93
CA GLY A 483 16.55 -5.04 -13.04
C GLY A 483 15.17 -4.39 -12.85
N LEU A 484 14.91 -3.37 -13.66
CA LEU A 484 13.61 -2.73 -13.83
C LEU A 484 13.65 -2.05 -15.19
N ILE A 485 12.62 -2.26 -16.02
CA ILE A 485 12.55 -1.74 -17.38
C ILE A 485 11.15 -1.20 -17.67
N GLN A 486 10.99 -0.42 -18.74
CA GLN A 486 9.69 0.14 -19.13
C GLN A 486 8.67 -0.96 -19.47
N MET A 487 7.39 -0.68 -19.18
CA MET A 487 6.29 -1.59 -19.46
C MET A 487 6.18 -1.88 -20.97
N GLY A 488 6.18 -3.17 -21.31
CA GLY A 488 6.21 -3.67 -22.69
C GLY A 488 7.62 -3.91 -23.25
N GLY A 489 8.67 -3.57 -22.52
CA GLY A 489 10.07 -3.83 -22.89
C GLY A 489 10.73 -4.99 -22.13
N GLU A 490 10.00 -5.62 -21.22
CA GLU A 490 10.48 -6.71 -20.37
C GLU A 490 11.20 -7.82 -21.17
N GLY A 491 12.44 -8.13 -20.79
CA GLY A 491 13.27 -9.19 -21.36
C GLY A 491 14.03 -8.80 -22.63
N VAL A 492 13.73 -7.65 -23.26
CA VAL A 492 14.45 -7.19 -24.46
C VAL A 492 15.85 -6.69 -24.11
N ASP A 493 16.05 -6.14 -22.91
CA ASP A 493 17.37 -5.77 -22.41
C ASP A 493 18.31 -6.99 -22.31
N TRP A 494 17.76 -8.17 -22.03
CA TRP A 494 18.54 -9.40 -22.06
C TRP A 494 19.00 -9.77 -23.46
N ALA A 495 18.20 -9.52 -24.50
CA ALA A 495 18.59 -9.84 -25.88
C ALA A 495 19.91 -9.17 -26.29
N SER A 496 20.19 -7.95 -25.78
CA SER A 496 21.48 -7.28 -25.98
C SER A 496 22.51 -7.67 -24.90
N HIS A 497 22.11 -7.74 -23.63
CA HIS A 497 23.03 -8.10 -22.53
C HIS A 497 23.64 -9.50 -22.71
N SER A 498 22.86 -10.48 -23.18
CA SER A 498 23.30 -11.86 -23.39
C SER A 498 24.47 -11.97 -24.37
N MET A 499 24.66 -10.97 -25.25
CA MET A 499 25.77 -10.94 -26.20
C MET A 499 27.13 -10.64 -25.54
N PHE A 500 27.14 -10.11 -24.32
CA PHE A 500 28.33 -9.59 -23.64
C PHE A 500 28.58 -10.21 -22.26
N THR A 501 27.87 -11.29 -21.92
CA THR A 501 28.00 -11.99 -20.63
C THR A 501 28.17 -13.49 -20.81
N LYS A 502 28.72 -14.15 -19.78
CA LYS A 502 28.80 -15.62 -19.70
C LYS A 502 27.55 -16.25 -19.08
N THR A 503 26.64 -15.44 -18.54
CA THR A 503 25.36 -15.92 -18.03
C THR A 503 24.56 -16.50 -19.20
N PRO A 504 24.22 -17.79 -19.21
CA PRO A 504 23.67 -18.44 -20.40
C PRO A 504 22.17 -18.15 -20.59
N HIS A 505 21.46 -17.78 -19.53
CA HIS A 505 20.00 -17.69 -19.50
C HIS A 505 19.53 -16.80 -18.35
N VAL A 506 18.38 -16.14 -18.54
CA VAL A 506 17.61 -15.47 -17.48
C VAL A 506 16.12 -15.80 -17.58
N PHE A 507 15.40 -15.62 -16.47
CA PHE A 507 13.94 -15.66 -16.45
C PHE A 507 13.37 -14.24 -16.47
N GLN A 508 12.46 -13.90 -17.39
CA GLN A 508 11.76 -12.62 -17.35
C GLN A 508 10.35 -12.81 -16.77
N ASN A 509 10.07 -12.17 -15.63
CA ASN A 509 8.71 -12.15 -15.10
C ASN A 509 7.84 -11.15 -15.89
N LEU A 510 6.63 -11.56 -16.27
CA LEU A 510 5.69 -10.74 -17.04
C LEU A 510 4.26 -10.99 -16.54
N GLY A 511 3.46 -9.95 -16.33
CA GLY A 511 2.02 -10.12 -16.03
C GLY A 511 1.19 -10.24 -17.31
N ASP A 512 0.04 -10.90 -17.24
CA ASP A 512 -0.97 -10.95 -18.32
C ASP A 512 -1.40 -9.56 -18.82
N GLY A 513 -1.61 -8.59 -17.91
CA GLY A 513 -1.92 -7.21 -18.29
C GLY A 513 -0.78 -6.55 -19.08
N THR A 514 0.47 -6.79 -18.70
CA THR A 514 1.64 -6.27 -19.44
C THR A 514 1.83 -6.99 -20.77
N TYR A 515 1.62 -8.30 -20.79
CA TYR A 515 1.64 -9.11 -22.00
C TYR A 515 0.66 -8.55 -23.03
N PHE A 516 -0.58 -8.28 -22.61
CA PHE A 516 -1.61 -7.71 -23.47
C PHE A 516 -1.32 -6.27 -23.88
N HIS A 517 -0.81 -5.44 -22.97
CA HIS A 517 -0.45 -4.04 -23.25
C HIS A 517 0.58 -3.91 -24.38
N SER A 518 1.69 -4.63 -24.29
CA SER A 518 2.79 -4.61 -25.30
C SER A 518 3.82 -5.73 -25.16
N GLY A 519 3.75 -6.57 -24.13
CA GLY A 519 4.77 -7.60 -23.84
C GLY A 519 4.90 -8.67 -24.92
N ILE A 520 3.86 -8.90 -25.74
CA ILE A 520 3.98 -9.77 -26.92
C ILE A 520 5.03 -9.27 -27.92
N LEU A 521 5.19 -7.94 -28.08
CA LEU A 521 6.21 -7.37 -28.95
C LEU A 521 7.63 -7.62 -28.40
N ALA A 522 7.79 -7.58 -27.08
CA ALA A 522 9.06 -7.93 -26.43
C ALA A 522 9.45 -9.39 -26.68
N ILE A 523 8.49 -10.32 -26.54
CA ILE A 523 8.70 -11.74 -26.85
C ILE A 523 9.10 -11.93 -28.31
N ARG A 524 8.37 -11.28 -29.24
CA ARG A 524 8.70 -11.30 -30.68
C ARG A 524 10.13 -10.82 -30.94
N GLN A 525 10.55 -9.73 -30.30
CA GLN A 525 11.91 -9.21 -30.42
C GLN A 525 12.96 -10.19 -29.86
N ALA A 526 12.69 -10.83 -28.73
CA ALA A 526 13.58 -11.84 -28.16
C ALA A 526 13.74 -13.07 -29.08
N VAL A 527 12.64 -13.51 -29.71
CA VAL A 527 12.66 -14.62 -30.69
C VAL A 527 13.48 -14.21 -31.92
N ALA A 528 13.24 -13.02 -32.46
CA ALA A 528 13.99 -12.49 -33.60
C ALA A 528 15.50 -12.38 -33.29
N ALA A 529 15.85 -11.99 -32.07
CA ALA A 529 17.24 -11.92 -31.60
C ALA A 529 17.85 -13.28 -31.25
N LYS A 530 17.07 -14.37 -31.29
CA LYS A 530 17.46 -15.73 -30.85
C LYS A 530 18.03 -15.72 -29.42
N ALA A 531 17.47 -14.88 -28.55
CA ALA A 531 17.90 -14.78 -27.16
C ALA A 531 17.57 -16.07 -26.40
N ASN A 532 18.43 -16.46 -25.45
CA ASN A 532 18.17 -17.60 -24.57
C ASN A 532 17.54 -17.10 -23.26
N ILE A 533 16.21 -17.17 -23.18
CA ILE A 533 15.41 -16.54 -22.12
C ILE A 533 14.09 -17.28 -21.90
N THR A 534 13.65 -17.38 -20.66
CA THR A 534 12.31 -17.89 -20.33
C THR A 534 11.40 -16.76 -19.88
N TYR A 535 10.33 -16.51 -20.62
CA TYR A 535 9.25 -15.62 -20.18
C TYR A 535 8.30 -16.35 -19.25
N LYS A 536 8.14 -15.83 -18.03
CA LYS A 536 7.21 -16.32 -17.02
C LYS A 536 6.00 -15.41 -17.00
N ILE A 537 4.98 -15.78 -17.77
CA ILE A 537 3.73 -15.04 -17.91
C ILE A 537 2.80 -15.44 -16.78
N LEU A 538 2.66 -14.59 -15.76
CA LEU A 538 1.69 -14.78 -14.70
C LEU A 538 0.30 -14.33 -15.16
N TYR A 539 -0.57 -15.31 -15.40
CA TYR A 539 -2.00 -15.09 -15.66
C TYR A 539 -2.76 -15.06 -14.34
N ASN A 540 -3.26 -13.88 -13.97
CA ASN A 540 -3.94 -13.65 -12.70
C ASN A 540 -5.34 -13.02 -12.86
N ASP A 541 -5.76 -12.76 -14.10
CA ASP A 541 -7.09 -12.27 -14.52
C ASP A 541 -7.46 -10.88 -13.98
N ALA A 542 -6.46 -10.07 -13.58
CA ALA A 542 -6.70 -8.70 -13.13
C ALA A 542 -5.45 -7.81 -13.21
N VAL A 543 -5.62 -6.55 -13.60
CA VAL A 543 -4.61 -5.51 -13.36
C VAL A 543 -4.65 -5.13 -11.86
N ALA A 544 -3.99 -5.98 -11.08
CA ALA A 544 -4.18 -6.04 -9.63
C ALA A 544 -3.78 -4.73 -8.95
N MET A 545 -2.56 -4.23 -9.20
CA MET A 545 -1.99 -3.09 -8.46
C MET A 545 -2.74 -1.77 -8.65
N THR A 546 -3.34 -1.53 -9.81
CA THR A 546 -4.02 -0.26 -10.09
C THR A 546 -5.50 -0.24 -9.69
N GLY A 547 -6.00 -1.27 -9.00
CA GLY A 547 -7.36 -1.29 -8.48
C GLY A 547 -8.17 -2.55 -8.77
N GLY A 548 -7.59 -3.55 -9.44
CA GLY A 548 -8.27 -4.81 -9.77
C GLY A 548 -9.20 -4.69 -10.98
N GLN A 549 -8.85 -3.83 -11.94
CA GLN A 549 -9.53 -3.74 -13.23
C GLN A 549 -9.35 -5.06 -14.01
N PRO A 550 -10.32 -5.46 -14.86
CA PRO A 550 -10.07 -6.50 -15.85
C PRO A 550 -8.96 -6.05 -16.81
N VAL A 551 -8.29 -7.02 -17.45
CA VAL A 551 -7.45 -6.74 -18.62
C VAL A 551 -8.34 -6.19 -19.74
N ASP A 552 -7.84 -5.26 -20.54
CA ASP A 552 -8.62 -4.69 -21.65
C ASP A 552 -8.89 -5.80 -22.69
N GLY A 553 -10.15 -6.03 -23.06
CA GLY A 553 -10.53 -7.17 -23.91
C GLY A 553 -10.60 -8.52 -23.18
N SER A 554 -10.63 -9.63 -23.93
CA SER A 554 -10.66 -10.99 -23.39
C SER A 554 -9.40 -11.74 -23.84
N ILE A 555 -8.57 -12.15 -22.89
CA ILE A 555 -7.45 -13.06 -23.14
C ILE A 555 -7.49 -14.23 -22.16
N SER A 556 -7.30 -15.44 -22.66
CA SER A 556 -7.26 -16.67 -21.88
C SER A 556 -5.89 -17.34 -21.97
N VAL A 557 -5.61 -18.28 -21.07
CA VAL A 557 -4.37 -19.08 -21.09
C VAL A 557 -4.19 -19.81 -22.44
N PRO A 558 -5.20 -20.50 -23.02
CA PRO A 558 -5.08 -21.05 -24.37
C PRO A 558 -4.76 -20.00 -25.45
N GLN A 559 -5.35 -18.81 -25.37
CA GLN A 559 -5.10 -17.74 -26.35
C GLN A 559 -3.65 -17.23 -26.26
N ILE A 560 -3.13 -17.00 -25.05
CA ILE A 560 -1.71 -16.64 -24.84
C ILE A 560 -0.83 -17.73 -25.44
N ALA A 561 -1.11 -18.99 -25.13
CA ALA A 561 -0.37 -20.15 -25.62
C ALA A 561 -0.27 -20.19 -27.16
N ARG A 562 -1.39 -19.99 -27.85
CA ARG A 562 -1.44 -19.94 -29.32
C ARG A 562 -0.73 -18.73 -29.91
N GLN A 563 -0.84 -17.57 -29.26
CA GLN A 563 -0.15 -16.36 -29.70
C GLN A 563 1.36 -16.54 -29.61
N VAL A 564 1.89 -17.03 -28.48
CA VAL A 564 3.34 -17.24 -28.33
C VAL A 564 3.86 -18.39 -29.22
N GLU A 565 3.06 -19.44 -29.47
CA GLU A 565 3.37 -20.47 -30.48
C GLU A 565 3.57 -19.83 -31.85
N ALA A 566 2.68 -18.93 -32.26
CA ALA A 566 2.76 -18.23 -33.55
C ALA A 566 3.97 -17.29 -33.65
N GLU A 567 4.48 -16.76 -32.54
CA GLU A 567 5.73 -15.98 -32.52
C GLU A 567 6.98 -16.84 -32.74
N GLY A 568 6.89 -18.17 -32.63
CA GLY A 568 8.01 -19.08 -32.87
C GLY A 568 8.88 -19.39 -31.65
N ILE A 569 8.28 -19.42 -30.45
CA ILE A 569 8.98 -19.88 -29.23
C ILE A 569 9.42 -21.35 -29.35
N ALA A 570 10.47 -21.72 -28.61
CA ALA A 570 11.03 -23.07 -28.63
C ALA A 570 10.23 -24.09 -27.79
N LEU A 571 9.67 -23.66 -26.65
CA LEU A 571 8.92 -24.53 -25.74
C LEU A 571 7.92 -23.73 -24.89
N LEU A 572 6.73 -24.32 -24.69
CA LEU A 572 5.67 -23.79 -23.84
C LEU A 572 5.31 -24.76 -22.72
N VAL A 573 5.10 -24.25 -21.51
CA VAL A 573 4.57 -25.01 -20.37
C VAL A 573 3.50 -24.20 -19.64
N VAL A 574 2.45 -24.87 -19.18
CA VAL A 574 1.43 -24.28 -18.29
C VAL A 574 1.61 -24.84 -16.88
N VAL A 575 1.70 -23.95 -15.89
CA VAL A 575 1.77 -24.30 -14.47
C VAL A 575 0.55 -23.68 -13.76
N SER A 576 -0.18 -24.48 -12.98
CA SER A 576 -1.34 -23.98 -12.21
C SER A 576 -1.41 -24.59 -10.80
N ASP A 577 -2.19 -23.97 -9.91
CA ASP A 577 -2.60 -24.59 -8.65
C ASP A 577 -3.71 -25.63 -8.84
N GLU A 578 -4.38 -25.64 -10.00
CA GLU A 578 -5.46 -26.56 -10.36
C GLU A 578 -5.27 -27.03 -11.83
N PRO A 579 -4.17 -27.75 -12.17
CA PRO A 579 -3.88 -28.16 -13.54
C PRO A 579 -4.96 -29.06 -14.16
N GLU A 580 -5.71 -29.82 -13.36
CA GLU A 580 -6.79 -30.71 -13.76
C GLU A 580 -7.94 -30.00 -14.50
N LYS A 581 -8.05 -28.66 -14.37
CA LYS A 581 -9.05 -27.89 -15.12
C LYS A 581 -8.78 -27.85 -16.63
N TYR A 582 -7.61 -28.33 -17.07
CA TYR A 582 -7.24 -28.45 -18.47
C TYR A 582 -7.43 -29.87 -19.02
N ASP A 583 -7.79 -30.83 -18.19
CA ASP A 583 -8.06 -32.21 -18.61
C ASP A 583 -9.24 -32.22 -19.60
N GLY A 584 -9.01 -32.77 -20.79
CA GLY A 584 -10.01 -32.78 -21.88
C GLY A 584 -10.14 -31.46 -22.65
N HIS A 585 -9.27 -30.49 -22.40
CA HIS A 585 -9.18 -29.21 -23.10
C HIS A 585 -7.81 -28.98 -23.75
N GLU A 586 -6.99 -30.02 -23.86
CA GLU A 586 -5.62 -29.96 -24.39
C GLU A 586 -5.58 -29.58 -25.88
N ASP A 587 -6.66 -29.83 -26.61
CA ASP A 587 -6.85 -29.46 -28.02
C ASP A 587 -6.84 -27.94 -28.26
N GLN A 588 -7.19 -27.15 -27.24
CA GLN A 588 -7.15 -25.70 -27.29
C GLN A 588 -5.72 -25.15 -27.29
N PHE A 589 -4.73 -25.96 -26.91
CA PHE A 589 -3.33 -25.55 -26.73
C PHE A 589 -2.41 -25.98 -27.90
N PRO A 590 -1.26 -25.31 -28.08
CA PRO A 590 -0.17 -25.76 -28.94
C PRO A 590 0.18 -27.22 -28.74
N ARG A 591 0.52 -27.93 -29.82
CA ARG A 591 0.95 -29.34 -29.72
C ARG A 591 2.21 -29.45 -28.87
N GLY A 592 2.23 -30.39 -27.93
CA GLY A 592 3.35 -30.58 -27.01
C GLY A 592 3.31 -29.71 -25.75
N THR A 593 2.27 -28.89 -25.56
CA THR A 593 2.03 -28.19 -24.28
C THR A 593 1.88 -29.22 -23.16
N THR A 594 2.61 -29.02 -22.07
CA THR A 594 2.49 -29.86 -20.87
C THR A 594 1.92 -29.04 -19.71
N PHE A 595 1.08 -29.67 -18.89
CA PHE A 595 0.43 -29.06 -17.72
C PHE A 595 1.02 -29.63 -16.44
N HIS A 596 1.38 -28.75 -15.50
CA HIS A 596 2.05 -29.15 -14.26
C HIS A 596 1.42 -28.46 -13.06
N HIS A 597 1.41 -29.14 -11.92
CA HIS A 597 1.04 -28.48 -10.67
C HIS A 597 2.20 -27.58 -10.22
N ARG A 598 1.91 -26.44 -9.59
CA ARG A 598 2.93 -25.50 -9.10
C ARG A 598 3.98 -26.07 -8.14
N SER A 599 3.75 -27.26 -7.58
CA SER A 599 4.76 -27.99 -6.78
C SER A 599 5.95 -28.49 -7.61
N GLU A 600 5.76 -28.64 -8.93
CA GLU A 600 6.76 -29.11 -9.89
C GLU A 600 7.51 -27.94 -10.56
N LEU A 601 7.27 -26.71 -10.09
CA LEU A 601 7.77 -25.49 -10.73
C LEU A 601 9.30 -25.44 -10.85
N ASP A 602 10.05 -25.94 -9.86
CA ASP A 602 11.53 -25.94 -9.93
C ASP A 602 12.04 -26.83 -11.07
N ASP A 603 11.53 -28.06 -11.17
CA ASP A 603 11.89 -29.03 -12.20
C ASP A 603 11.52 -28.51 -13.60
N VAL A 604 10.31 -27.95 -13.75
CA VAL A 604 9.86 -27.32 -14.99
C VAL A 604 10.76 -26.16 -15.40
N GLN A 605 11.13 -25.28 -14.46
CA GLN A 605 11.99 -24.14 -14.75
C GLN A 605 13.41 -24.56 -15.14
N ARG A 606 13.98 -25.60 -14.53
CA ARG A 606 15.30 -26.13 -14.94
C ARG A 606 15.26 -26.63 -16.38
N ARG A 607 14.23 -27.38 -16.75
CA ARG A 607 14.03 -27.83 -18.14
C ARG A 607 13.94 -26.65 -19.11
N LEU A 608 13.22 -25.60 -18.75
CA LEU A 608 13.07 -24.40 -19.59
C LEU A 608 14.37 -23.61 -19.73
N ARG A 609 15.14 -23.46 -18.64
CA ARG A 609 16.46 -22.82 -18.63
C ARG A 609 17.45 -23.54 -19.54
N ASP A 610 17.43 -24.87 -19.49
CA ASP A 610 18.38 -25.72 -20.22
C ASP A 610 17.94 -25.96 -21.69
N THR A 611 16.80 -25.41 -22.11
CA THR A 611 16.30 -25.45 -23.49
C THR A 611 16.74 -24.19 -24.24
N PRO A 612 17.57 -24.30 -25.30
CA PRO A 612 18.03 -23.13 -26.05
C PRO A 612 16.89 -22.35 -26.73
N GLY A 613 17.01 -21.03 -26.69
CA GLY A 613 16.10 -20.10 -27.36
C GLY A 613 15.08 -19.48 -26.41
N VAL A 614 14.01 -18.92 -26.98
CA VAL A 614 12.95 -18.30 -26.18
C VAL A 614 11.96 -19.38 -25.74
N THR A 615 11.79 -19.54 -24.44
CA THR A 615 10.80 -20.46 -23.87
C THR A 615 9.76 -19.69 -23.05
N VAL A 616 8.57 -20.26 -22.87
CA VAL A 616 7.46 -19.61 -22.14
C VAL A 616 6.90 -20.55 -21.08
N LEU A 617 6.70 -20.00 -19.89
CA LEU A 617 5.96 -20.60 -18.79
C LEU A 617 4.74 -19.71 -18.51
N ILE A 618 3.54 -20.22 -18.74
CA ILE A 618 2.31 -19.54 -18.30
C ILE A 618 1.98 -20.05 -16.89
N TYR A 619 2.08 -19.16 -15.90
CA TYR A 619 1.72 -19.45 -14.52
C TYR A 619 0.29 -18.96 -14.30
N ASP A 620 -0.66 -19.89 -14.26
CA ASP A 620 -2.09 -19.60 -14.15
C ASP A 620 -2.58 -19.75 -12.71
N GLN A 621 -2.78 -18.60 -12.06
CA GLN A 621 -3.39 -18.53 -10.74
C GLN A 621 -3.95 -17.12 -10.48
N THR A 622 -5.25 -17.03 -10.16
CA THR A 622 -5.97 -15.77 -9.93
C THR A 622 -5.35 -14.91 -8.82
N CYS A 623 -5.35 -13.58 -9.01
CA CYS A 623 -4.90 -12.62 -8.00
C CYS A 623 -5.62 -12.80 -6.65
N ALA A 624 -4.86 -12.94 -5.55
CA ALA A 624 -5.42 -13.21 -4.23
C ALA A 624 -6.32 -12.08 -3.68
N ALA A 625 -5.99 -10.82 -3.99
CA ALA A 625 -6.82 -9.69 -3.59
C ALA A 625 -8.18 -9.69 -4.30
N GLU A 626 -8.18 -10.03 -5.59
CA GLU A 626 -9.39 -10.11 -6.41
C GLU A 626 -10.22 -11.35 -6.07
N LYS A 627 -9.59 -12.50 -5.86
CA LYS A 627 -10.21 -13.73 -5.34
C LYS A 627 -11.02 -13.44 -4.07
N ARG A 628 -10.47 -12.65 -3.14
CA ARG A 628 -11.18 -12.22 -1.92
C ARG A 628 -12.37 -11.30 -2.20
N ARG A 629 -12.23 -10.33 -3.12
CA ARG A 629 -13.32 -9.41 -3.48
C ARG A 629 -14.48 -10.16 -4.14
N ARG A 630 -14.21 -11.02 -5.12
CA ARG A 630 -15.23 -11.81 -5.81
C ARG A 630 -15.92 -12.80 -4.86
N ARG A 631 -15.18 -13.46 -3.96
CA ARG A 631 -15.78 -14.30 -2.90
C ARG A 631 -16.74 -13.52 -1.99
N LYS A 632 -16.39 -12.29 -1.59
CA LYS A 632 -17.31 -11.43 -0.80
C LYS A 632 -18.59 -11.07 -1.57
N LYS A 633 -18.53 -11.00 -2.90
CA LYS A 633 -19.68 -10.75 -3.77
C LYS A 633 -20.44 -12.01 -4.19
N GLY A 634 -19.91 -13.21 -3.86
CA GLY A 634 -20.47 -14.49 -4.33
C GLY A 634 -20.12 -14.83 -5.78
N GLU A 635 -19.17 -14.14 -6.39
CA GLU A 635 -18.76 -14.28 -7.80
C GLU A 635 -17.57 -15.25 -8.00
N PHE A 636 -17.08 -15.89 -6.93
CA PHE A 636 -15.94 -16.83 -7.01
C PHE A 636 -16.08 -17.94 -5.95
N PRO A 637 -15.70 -19.20 -6.24
CA PRO A 637 -15.79 -20.30 -5.29
C PRO A 637 -15.08 -20.00 -3.97
N ASP A 638 -15.77 -20.21 -2.86
CA ASP A 638 -15.18 -20.17 -1.53
C ASP A 638 -14.94 -21.60 -1.02
N PRO A 639 -13.69 -22.08 -0.97
CA PRO A 639 -13.39 -23.44 -0.52
C PRO A 639 -13.88 -23.63 0.92
N ASP A 640 -14.61 -24.72 1.14
CA ASP A 640 -15.10 -25.12 2.46
C ASP A 640 -13.99 -25.80 3.29
N LYS A 641 -12.83 -25.17 3.32
CA LYS A 641 -11.61 -25.66 3.93
C LYS A 641 -10.87 -24.51 4.61
N ARG A 642 -10.50 -24.71 5.88
CA ARG A 642 -9.72 -23.77 6.68
C ARG A 642 -8.53 -24.47 7.31
N LEU A 643 -7.51 -23.69 7.64
CA LEU A 643 -6.34 -24.17 8.37
C LEU A 643 -6.35 -23.58 9.77
N PHE A 644 -6.01 -24.42 10.73
CA PHE A 644 -5.80 -24.06 12.12
C PHE A 644 -4.42 -24.56 12.55
N ILE A 645 -3.76 -23.81 13.43
CA ILE A 645 -2.49 -24.23 14.03
C ILE A 645 -2.76 -24.51 15.51
N ASN A 646 -2.55 -25.76 15.93
CA ASN A 646 -2.55 -26.09 17.36
C ASN A 646 -1.31 -25.44 18.01
N GLU A 647 -1.52 -24.33 18.71
CA GLU A 647 -0.48 -23.51 19.34
C GLU A 647 0.37 -24.33 20.33
N ALA A 648 -0.24 -25.29 21.03
CA ALA A 648 0.46 -26.18 21.96
C ALA A 648 1.44 -27.11 21.23
N VAL A 649 1.13 -27.53 20.01
CA VAL A 649 2.04 -28.33 19.15
C VAL A 649 3.03 -27.44 18.41
N CYS A 650 2.68 -26.21 18.05
CA CYS A 650 3.58 -25.31 17.33
C CYS A 650 4.90 -25.08 18.08
N GLU A 651 6.03 -25.11 17.36
CA GLU A 651 7.35 -24.80 17.94
C GLU A 651 7.79 -23.35 17.67
N GLY A 652 6.98 -22.55 16.98
CA GLY A 652 7.34 -21.16 16.65
C GLY A 652 8.55 -21.04 15.71
N CYS A 653 8.85 -22.08 14.92
CA CYS A 653 10.04 -22.10 14.04
C CYS A 653 9.94 -21.20 12.81
N GLY A 654 8.72 -20.81 12.41
CA GLY A 654 8.51 -19.92 11.26
C GLY A 654 8.64 -20.56 9.87
N ASP A 655 8.96 -21.86 9.77
CA ASP A 655 9.08 -22.53 8.46
C ASP A 655 7.81 -22.41 7.60
N CYS A 656 6.62 -22.46 8.21
CA CYS A 656 5.37 -22.15 7.51
C CYS A 656 5.33 -20.74 6.86
N GLY A 657 5.98 -19.76 7.47
CA GLY A 657 6.19 -18.41 6.92
C GLY A 657 7.19 -18.42 5.77
N VAL A 658 8.32 -19.12 5.91
CA VAL A 658 9.33 -19.29 4.86
C VAL A 658 8.74 -19.97 3.61
N GLN A 659 7.97 -21.04 3.79
CA GLN A 659 7.37 -21.78 2.67
C GLN A 659 6.28 -20.96 1.96
N SER A 660 5.40 -20.29 2.71
CA SER A 660 4.22 -19.62 2.13
C SER A 660 4.41 -18.15 1.79
N ASN A 661 5.40 -17.51 2.41
CA ASN A 661 5.64 -16.08 2.34
C ASN A 661 4.37 -15.25 2.66
N CYS A 662 3.59 -15.69 3.65
CA CYS A 662 2.21 -15.22 3.88
C CYS A 662 2.07 -14.39 5.17
N LEU A 663 1.52 -13.18 5.04
CA LEU A 663 1.26 -12.26 6.17
C LEU A 663 0.15 -12.73 7.11
N SER A 664 -0.73 -13.66 6.69
CA SER A 664 -1.76 -14.24 7.57
C SER A 664 -1.23 -15.32 8.51
N VAL A 665 0.06 -15.67 8.43
CA VAL A 665 0.73 -16.53 9.42
C VAL A 665 1.36 -15.64 10.48
N GLU A 666 0.59 -15.34 11.51
CA GLU A 666 0.97 -14.37 12.54
C GLU A 666 1.73 -15.03 13.69
N PRO A 667 2.69 -14.32 14.33
CA PRO A 667 3.17 -14.70 15.65
C PRO A 667 2.04 -14.60 16.69
N VAL A 668 2.08 -15.45 17.71
CA VAL A 668 1.22 -15.35 18.89
C VAL A 668 2.03 -15.69 20.12
N GLU A 669 2.00 -14.84 21.14
CA GLU A 669 2.68 -15.12 22.41
C GLU A 669 1.80 -16.04 23.27
N THR A 670 2.42 -17.07 23.84
CA THR A 670 1.76 -18.08 24.69
C THR A 670 2.61 -18.34 25.94
N GLU A 671 2.07 -19.07 26.92
CA GLU A 671 2.81 -19.49 28.10
C GLU A 671 4.02 -20.37 27.75
N LEU A 672 4.06 -20.97 26.57
CA LEU A 672 5.16 -21.81 26.05
C LEU A 672 6.11 -21.05 25.11
N GLY A 673 6.09 -19.72 25.18
CA GLY A 673 6.81 -18.81 24.30
C GLY A 673 6.08 -18.57 22.98
N ARG A 674 6.74 -17.89 22.05
CA ARG A 674 6.18 -17.50 20.75
C ARG A 674 5.78 -18.70 19.89
N LYS A 675 4.55 -18.67 19.36
CA LYS A 675 3.94 -19.65 18.44
C LYS A 675 3.46 -18.97 17.17
N ARG A 676 2.80 -19.74 16.30
CA ARG A 676 2.17 -19.24 15.08
C ARG A 676 0.68 -19.54 15.08
N ARG A 677 -0.11 -18.63 14.53
CA ARG A 677 -1.54 -18.80 14.28
C ARG A 677 -1.88 -18.36 12.85
N ILE A 678 -3.06 -18.76 12.38
CA ILE A 678 -3.61 -18.26 11.11
C ILE A 678 -4.64 -17.19 11.43
N ASP A 679 -4.43 -15.97 10.94
CA ASP A 679 -5.48 -14.95 10.93
C ASP A 679 -6.57 -15.35 9.91
N GLN A 680 -7.72 -15.77 10.43
CA GLN A 680 -8.85 -16.24 9.63
C GLN A 680 -9.54 -15.13 8.84
N SER A 681 -9.35 -13.87 9.22
CA SER A 681 -9.99 -12.69 8.62
C SER A 681 -9.25 -12.20 7.37
N SER A 682 -7.92 -12.36 7.35
CA SER A 682 -7.05 -11.99 6.21
C SER A 682 -6.67 -13.17 5.31
N CYS A 683 -6.80 -14.42 5.76
CA CYS A 683 -6.43 -15.60 5.00
C CYS A 683 -7.22 -15.74 3.67
N ASN A 684 -6.50 -15.90 2.56
CA ASN A 684 -7.07 -16.09 1.22
C ASN A 684 -7.19 -17.57 0.77
N LYS A 685 -6.96 -18.53 1.68
CA LYS A 685 -7.16 -19.97 1.43
C LYS A 685 -6.29 -20.54 0.29
N ASP A 686 -5.00 -20.18 0.25
CA ASP A 686 -3.99 -20.73 -0.68
C ASP A 686 -3.28 -21.99 -0.14
N TYR A 687 -3.32 -22.20 1.18
CA TYR A 687 -2.82 -23.38 1.90
C TYR A 687 -1.32 -23.71 1.80
N SER A 688 -0.49 -22.94 1.07
CA SER A 688 0.95 -23.18 0.96
C SER A 688 1.70 -23.20 2.30
N CYS A 689 1.15 -22.60 3.37
CA CYS A 689 1.74 -22.66 4.71
C CYS A 689 1.79 -24.07 5.30
N VAL A 690 0.94 -24.99 4.81
CA VAL A 690 0.97 -26.42 5.19
C VAL A 690 2.23 -27.11 4.72
N ASN A 691 2.91 -26.59 3.69
CA ASN A 691 4.16 -27.16 3.19
C ASN A 691 5.29 -27.08 4.21
N GLY A 692 5.20 -26.19 5.20
CA GLY A 692 6.18 -26.13 6.29
C GLY A 692 6.20 -27.43 7.10
N PHE A 693 7.37 -27.92 7.47
CA PHE A 693 7.57 -29.19 8.16
C PHE A 693 7.14 -29.10 9.65
N CYS A 694 5.84 -29.19 9.89
CA CYS A 694 5.25 -29.00 11.21
C CYS A 694 3.95 -29.80 11.41
N PRO A 695 3.82 -30.62 12.48
CA PRO A 695 2.63 -31.41 12.79
C PRO A 695 1.50 -30.61 13.47
N SER A 696 1.68 -29.29 13.67
CA SER A 696 0.67 -28.45 14.32
C SER A 696 -0.51 -28.08 13.42
N PHE A 697 -0.37 -28.27 12.10
CA PHE A 697 -1.40 -27.89 11.14
C PHE A 697 -2.56 -28.87 11.12
N VAL A 698 -3.76 -28.33 11.29
CA VAL A 698 -5.02 -29.06 11.23
C VAL A 698 -5.89 -28.42 10.15
N THR A 699 -6.41 -29.27 9.27
CA THR A 699 -7.33 -28.87 8.20
C THR A 699 -8.75 -29.11 8.68
N LEU A 700 -9.57 -28.08 8.58
CA LEU A 700 -10.97 -28.11 8.96
C LEU A 700 -11.82 -28.02 7.70
N GLU A 701 -12.67 -29.02 7.45
CA GLU A 701 -13.60 -29.05 6.31
C GLU A 701 -15.04 -28.91 6.81
N GLY A 702 -15.83 -27.98 6.26
CA GLY A 702 -17.16 -27.64 6.79
C GLY A 702 -17.17 -26.55 7.86
N ALA A 703 -16.00 -26.05 8.27
CA ALA A 703 -15.87 -25.14 9.41
C ALA A 703 -16.20 -23.69 9.05
N LYS A 704 -17.23 -23.14 9.70
CA LYS A 704 -17.61 -21.72 9.63
C LYS A 704 -17.05 -20.97 10.83
N LEU A 705 -16.57 -19.75 10.62
CA LEU A 705 -16.11 -18.91 11.71
C LEU A 705 -17.29 -18.58 12.62
N LYS A 706 -17.09 -18.75 13.91
CA LYS A 706 -18.05 -18.36 14.92
C LYS A 706 -18.24 -16.85 14.80
N LYS A 707 -19.44 -16.44 14.37
CA LYS A 707 -19.83 -15.04 14.54
C LYS A 707 -19.82 -14.77 16.04
N ALA A 708 -19.38 -13.59 16.46
CA ALA A 708 -19.65 -13.12 17.81
C ALA A 708 -21.18 -13.02 17.92
N GLU A 709 -21.84 -14.12 18.27
CA GLU A 709 -23.24 -14.07 18.66
C GLU A 709 -23.31 -13.08 19.82
N GLY A 710 -24.32 -12.20 19.82
CA GLY A 710 -24.62 -11.25 20.89
C GLY A 710 -25.00 -11.92 22.22
N HIS A 711 -24.35 -13.04 22.56
CA HIS A 711 -24.46 -13.79 23.79
C HIS A 711 -23.41 -13.36 24.83
N ALA A 712 -22.40 -12.55 24.45
CA ALA A 712 -21.39 -12.07 25.40
C ALA A 712 -21.79 -10.75 26.12
N PHE A 713 -22.71 -9.96 25.53
CA PHE A 713 -23.18 -8.69 26.08
C PHE A 713 -24.51 -8.28 25.41
N ASP A 714 -25.32 -7.47 26.09
CA ASP A 714 -26.60 -6.95 25.56
C ASP A 714 -26.38 -5.68 24.70
N PRO A 715 -26.69 -5.71 23.38
CA PRO A 715 -26.56 -4.55 22.51
C PRO A 715 -27.43 -3.36 22.92
N ALA A 716 -28.59 -3.59 23.54
CA ALA A 716 -29.48 -2.53 24.02
C ALA A 716 -28.87 -1.80 25.22
N GLU A 717 -28.24 -2.55 26.13
CA GLU A 717 -27.50 -1.98 27.27
C GLU A 717 -26.27 -1.18 26.81
N LEU A 718 -25.56 -1.65 25.79
CA LEU A 718 -24.47 -0.88 25.19
C LEU A 718 -24.97 0.43 24.56
N ALA A 719 -26.07 0.38 23.79
CA ALA A 719 -26.68 1.58 23.21
C ALA A 719 -27.05 2.59 24.30
N ARG A 720 -27.73 2.14 25.37
CA ARG A 720 -28.08 2.98 26.52
C ARG A 720 -26.86 3.65 27.16
N ARG A 721 -25.75 2.93 27.30
CA ARG A 721 -24.50 3.49 27.85
C ARG A 721 -23.85 4.50 26.92
N VAL A 722 -23.87 4.25 25.61
CA VAL A 722 -23.33 5.15 24.59
C VAL A 722 -24.16 6.43 24.49
N ASP A 723 -25.49 6.33 24.59
CA ASP A 723 -26.41 7.47 24.55
C ASP A 723 -26.31 8.33 25.82
N ALA A 724 -25.89 7.72 26.94
CA ALA A 724 -25.61 8.45 28.18
C ALA A 724 -24.27 9.21 28.17
N LEU A 725 -23.42 9.01 27.16
CA LEU A 725 -22.14 9.71 27.07
C LEU A 725 -22.34 11.20 26.76
N PRO A 726 -21.57 12.10 27.40
CA PRO A 726 -21.59 13.51 27.03
C PRO A 726 -21.13 13.68 25.58
N LEU A 727 -21.81 14.56 24.84
CA LEU A 727 -21.35 14.96 23.52
C LEU A 727 -20.13 15.89 23.68
N PRO A 728 -18.97 15.58 23.07
CA PRO A 728 -17.80 16.43 23.13
C PRO A 728 -18.07 17.75 22.39
N GLN A 729 -17.58 18.87 22.94
CA GLN A 729 -17.59 20.14 22.23
C GLN A 729 -16.37 20.21 21.30
N GLY A 730 -16.61 20.14 19.99
CA GLY A 730 -15.57 20.39 18.99
C GLY A 730 -15.30 21.88 18.84
N HIS A 731 -14.05 22.31 18.96
CA HIS A 731 -13.64 23.67 18.61
C HIS A 731 -12.97 23.66 17.24
N LEU A 732 -13.43 24.52 16.33
CA LEU A 732 -12.77 24.79 15.06
C LEU A 732 -12.34 26.26 15.06
N ASP A 733 -11.03 26.48 15.07
CA ASP A 733 -10.42 27.81 15.04
C ASP A 733 -10.64 28.51 13.68
N ARG A 734 -10.15 29.75 13.55
CA ARG A 734 -10.03 30.46 12.25
C ARG A 734 -8.82 29.97 11.44
N ALA A 735 -8.49 28.68 11.53
CA ALA A 735 -7.41 28.02 10.82
C ALA A 735 -7.88 26.62 10.35
N PRO A 736 -7.19 26.01 9.37
CA PRO A 736 -7.41 24.60 9.03
C PRO A 736 -7.19 23.69 10.24
N TYR A 737 -8.02 22.66 10.33
CA TYR A 737 -7.81 21.54 11.24
C TYR A 737 -7.23 20.36 10.46
N ASP A 738 -6.03 19.95 10.85
CA ASP A 738 -5.20 19.01 10.10
C ASP A 738 -5.11 17.65 10.81
N ILE A 739 -5.67 16.61 10.19
CA ILE A 739 -5.69 15.24 10.71
C ILE A 739 -4.88 14.33 9.79
N LEU A 740 -3.78 13.79 10.28
CA LEU A 740 -3.05 12.71 9.61
C LEU A 740 -3.57 11.36 10.10
N VAL A 741 -4.18 10.58 9.22
CA VAL A 741 -4.56 9.19 9.51
C VAL A 741 -3.50 8.26 8.93
N THR A 742 -2.89 7.44 9.76
CA THR A 742 -1.85 6.48 9.33
C THR A 742 -2.29 5.05 9.55
N GLY A 743 -1.89 4.14 8.67
CA GLY A 743 -2.13 2.72 8.87
C GLY A 743 -1.66 1.85 7.72
N VAL A 744 -2.16 0.61 7.70
CA VAL A 744 -1.76 -0.42 6.74
C VAL A 744 -2.75 -0.52 5.58
N GLY A 745 -2.25 -0.71 4.36
CA GLY A 745 -3.07 -0.93 3.17
C GLY A 745 -4.11 -2.03 3.36
N GLY A 746 -5.37 -1.74 3.02
CA GLY A 746 -6.49 -2.68 3.12
C GLY A 746 -7.15 -2.80 4.50
N THR A 747 -6.80 -1.96 5.49
CA THR A 747 -7.44 -1.94 6.83
C THR A 747 -8.51 -0.85 7.00
N GLY A 748 -8.72 0.02 6.00
CA GLY A 748 -9.76 1.07 6.03
C GLY A 748 -9.27 2.48 6.37
N VAL A 749 -7.96 2.75 6.31
CA VAL A 749 -7.38 4.10 6.54
C VAL A 749 -8.02 5.17 5.64
N VAL A 750 -8.06 4.92 4.34
CA VAL A 750 -8.70 5.80 3.33
C VAL A 750 -10.18 6.00 3.62
N THR A 751 -10.86 4.97 4.15
CA THR A 751 -12.28 5.09 4.55
C THR A 751 -12.44 6.07 5.69
N VAL A 752 -11.56 6.06 6.70
CA VAL A 752 -11.59 7.05 7.78
C VAL A 752 -11.43 8.46 7.22
N GLY A 753 -10.46 8.69 6.32
CA GLY A 753 -10.26 9.99 5.69
C GLY A 753 -11.45 10.48 4.87
N ALA A 754 -12.06 9.58 4.09
CA ALA A 754 -13.28 9.86 3.33
C ALA A 754 -14.48 10.20 4.22
N LEU A 755 -14.63 9.51 5.36
CA LEU A 755 -15.73 9.78 6.29
C LEU A 755 -15.60 11.14 6.98
N ILE A 756 -14.40 11.50 7.43
CA ILE A 756 -14.14 12.80 8.07
C ILE A 756 -14.38 13.94 7.07
N SER A 757 -13.79 13.84 5.87
CA SER A 757 -13.93 14.89 4.84
C SER A 757 -15.37 15.05 4.34
N MET A 758 -16.11 13.94 4.15
CA MET A 758 -17.53 13.99 3.79
C MET A 758 -18.37 14.57 4.93
N ALA A 759 -18.11 14.21 6.19
CA ALA A 759 -18.82 14.79 7.33
C ALA A 759 -18.60 16.31 7.44
N ALA A 760 -17.37 16.78 7.24
CA ALA A 760 -17.07 18.21 7.16
C ALA A 760 -17.86 18.90 6.02
N HIS A 761 -17.87 18.29 4.83
CA HIS A 761 -18.63 18.80 3.69
C HIS A 761 -20.14 18.92 3.98
N LEU A 762 -20.74 17.89 4.60
CA LEU A 762 -22.15 17.86 4.95
C LEU A 762 -22.55 18.97 5.95
N GLU A 763 -21.63 19.43 6.81
CA GLU A 763 -21.85 20.55 7.73
C GLU A 763 -21.64 21.93 7.08
N GLY A 764 -21.37 21.98 5.77
CA GLY A 764 -21.05 23.23 5.08
C GLY A 764 -19.63 23.73 5.36
N LYS A 765 -18.75 22.91 5.95
CA LYS A 765 -17.31 23.21 6.03
C LYS A 765 -16.63 22.88 4.71
N SER A 766 -15.50 23.54 4.48
CA SER A 766 -14.61 23.20 3.38
C SER A 766 -13.73 22.04 3.81
N ALA A 767 -13.55 21.06 2.94
CA ALA A 767 -12.75 19.87 3.24
C ALA A 767 -11.88 19.48 2.06
N SER A 768 -10.71 18.93 2.37
CA SER A 768 -9.84 18.23 1.43
C SER A 768 -9.28 16.96 2.05
N VAL A 769 -9.08 15.94 1.23
CA VAL A 769 -8.40 14.70 1.59
C VAL A 769 -7.38 14.36 0.53
N LEU A 770 -6.20 13.86 0.91
CA LEU A 770 -5.19 13.31 0.00
C LEU A 770 -4.77 11.95 0.54
N ASP A 771 -4.84 10.91 -0.29
CA ASP A 771 -4.52 9.54 0.10
C ASP A 771 -3.28 9.03 -0.63
N PHE A 772 -2.16 8.86 0.08
CA PHE A 772 -1.01 8.13 -0.45
C PHE A 772 -1.07 6.67 -0.04
N MET A 773 -1.36 5.83 -1.03
CA MET A 773 -1.27 4.38 -0.92
C MET A 773 0.10 3.96 -1.50
N GLY A 774 1.02 3.48 -0.65
CA GLY A 774 2.33 3.04 -1.13
C GLY A 774 2.25 1.90 -2.16
N PHE A 775 3.41 1.44 -2.65
CA PHE A 775 3.51 0.44 -3.74
C PHE A 775 2.68 -0.85 -3.53
N ALA A 776 2.43 -1.26 -2.28
CA ALA A 776 1.62 -2.44 -1.97
C ALA A 776 0.18 -2.05 -1.59
N GLN A 777 -0.80 -2.59 -2.33
CA GLN A 777 -2.23 -2.43 -1.99
C GLN A 777 -2.60 -2.94 -0.59
N LYS A 778 -1.87 -3.94 -0.08
CA LYS A 778 -2.05 -4.50 1.27
C LYS A 778 -0.71 -4.69 1.94
N GLY A 779 -0.65 -4.45 3.24
CA GLY A 779 0.57 -4.63 4.04
C GLY A 779 1.57 -3.47 3.95
N GLY A 780 1.47 -2.60 2.94
CA GLY A 780 2.24 -1.36 2.83
C GLY A 780 1.69 -0.23 3.71
N SER A 781 2.47 0.83 3.88
CA SER A 781 2.05 2.05 4.56
C SER A 781 1.03 2.84 3.75
N VAL A 782 0.06 3.43 4.45
CA VAL A 782 -0.92 4.36 3.92
C VAL A 782 -0.96 5.60 4.81
N LEU A 783 -0.92 6.76 4.17
CA LEU A 783 -1.02 8.08 4.78
C LEU A 783 -2.23 8.78 4.17
N SER A 784 -3.22 9.14 4.98
CA SER A 784 -4.39 9.93 4.56
C SER A 784 -4.35 11.27 5.25
N PHE A 785 -4.15 12.33 4.46
CA PHE A 785 -4.07 13.71 4.89
C PHE A 785 -5.45 14.32 4.81
N VAL A 786 -6.11 14.55 5.94
CA VAL A 786 -7.44 15.12 5.99
C VAL A 786 -7.35 16.53 6.55
N ARG A 787 -7.88 17.50 5.82
CA ARG A 787 -7.89 18.90 6.22
C ARG A 787 -9.28 19.45 6.06
N PHE A 788 -9.75 20.24 7.00
CA PHE A 788 -10.99 20.98 6.84
C PHE A 788 -10.95 22.30 7.58
N ALA A 789 -11.73 23.26 7.10
CA ALA A 789 -11.81 24.60 7.67
C ALA A 789 -13.22 25.15 7.54
N ALA A 790 -13.50 26.22 8.29
CA ALA A 790 -14.80 26.87 8.23
C ALA A 790 -15.11 27.48 6.85
N THR A 791 -14.10 27.84 6.06
CA THR A 791 -14.25 28.47 4.75
C THR A 791 -13.18 27.98 3.76
N ASP A 792 -13.45 28.12 2.45
CA ASP A 792 -12.55 27.65 1.40
C ASP A 792 -11.22 28.42 1.41
N ALA A 793 -11.25 29.71 1.75
CA ALA A 793 -10.08 30.60 1.76
C ALA A 793 -8.99 30.20 2.78
N LEU A 794 -9.31 29.32 3.74
CA LEU A 794 -8.35 28.83 4.72
C LEU A 794 -7.64 27.55 4.25
N LEU A 795 -8.18 26.82 3.28
CA LEU A 795 -7.60 25.58 2.78
C LEU A 795 -6.77 25.82 1.52
N ASN A 796 -5.47 26.06 1.72
CA ASN A 796 -4.54 26.32 0.63
C ASN A 796 -4.07 25.02 -0.05
N GLN A 797 -3.29 24.19 0.64
CA GLN A 797 -2.73 22.94 0.13
C GLN A 797 -3.51 21.70 0.60
N VAL A 798 -3.33 20.56 -0.06
CA VAL A 798 -4.01 19.30 0.33
C VAL A 798 -3.15 18.40 1.24
N ARG A 799 -1.83 18.46 1.12
CA ARG A 799 -0.89 17.70 1.97
C ARG A 799 -0.66 18.41 3.31
N ILE A 800 -0.68 17.66 4.41
CA ILE A 800 -0.18 18.14 5.72
C ILE A 800 1.34 18.02 5.69
N ASP A 801 2.02 19.16 5.73
CA ASP A 801 3.47 19.26 5.72
C ASP A 801 4.04 19.30 7.15
N THR A 802 5.33 19.58 7.26
CA THR A 802 6.08 19.64 8.51
C THR A 802 5.41 20.49 9.59
N GLN A 803 5.21 19.89 10.78
CA GLN A 803 4.65 20.51 11.98
C GLN A 803 3.28 21.19 11.76
N GLN A 804 2.39 20.57 10.99
CA GLN A 804 1.05 21.12 10.70
C GLN A 804 -0.10 20.35 11.37
N ALA A 805 0.06 19.06 11.67
CA ALA A 805 -1.04 18.24 12.16
C ALA A 805 -1.55 18.72 13.53
N ASP A 806 -2.87 18.83 13.69
CA ASP A 806 -3.51 18.99 15.00
C ASP A 806 -3.78 17.62 15.64
N LEU A 807 -4.05 16.60 14.82
CA LEU A 807 -4.25 15.21 15.23
C LEU A 807 -3.45 14.23 14.34
N LEU A 808 -2.67 13.35 14.97
CA LEU A 808 -2.18 12.13 14.37
C LEU A 808 -3.02 10.94 14.85
N LEU A 809 -3.87 10.42 13.96
CA LEU A 809 -4.64 9.20 14.20
C LEU A 809 -3.85 7.99 13.69
N ALA A 810 -3.02 7.43 14.55
CA ALA A 810 -2.14 6.31 14.24
C ALA A 810 -2.88 4.97 14.39
N CYS A 811 -3.51 4.49 13.31
CA CYS A 811 -4.16 3.18 13.28
C CYS A 811 -3.15 2.01 13.21
N ASP A 812 -1.86 2.29 12.95
CA ASP A 812 -0.72 1.37 13.05
C ASP A 812 0.49 2.09 13.66
N MET A 813 1.12 1.50 14.69
CA MET A 813 2.27 2.14 15.36
C MET A 813 3.48 2.33 14.45
N VAL A 814 3.74 1.40 13.53
CA VAL A 814 4.93 1.47 12.66
C VAL A 814 4.81 2.63 11.67
N VAL A 815 3.63 2.79 11.07
CA VAL A 815 3.38 3.92 10.16
C VAL A 815 3.28 5.23 10.95
N GLY A 816 2.62 5.24 12.11
CA GLY A 816 2.53 6.43 12.96
C GLY A 816 3.87 6.96 13.48
N ALA A 817 4.84 6.08 13.71
CA ALA A 817 6.21 6.44 14.11
C ALA A 817 7.19 6.57 12.94
N SER A 818 6.72 6.50 11.69
CA SER A 818 7.57 6.70 10.51
C SER A 818 8.04 8.16 10.41
N PRO A 819 9.22 8.43 9.81
CA PRO A 819 9.65 9.80 9.56
C PRO A 819 8.64 10.63 8.77
N GLU A 820 7.96 10.00 7.82
CA GLU A 820 6.97 10.65 6.98
C GLU A 820 5.75 11.13 7.78
N ALA A 821 5.35 10.41 8.83
CA ALA A 821 4.27 10.79 9.73
C ALA A 821 4.74 11.74 10.84
N LEU A 822 5.87 11.43 11.50
CA LEU A 822 6.35 12.24 12.61
C LEU A 822 6.78 13.64 12.19
N GLN A 823 7.19 13.86 10.93
CA GLN A 823 7.48 15.21 10.46
C GLN A 823 6.26 16.14 10.55
N THR A 824 5.01 15.61 10.44
CA THR A 824 3.80 16.45 10.50
C THR A 824 3.43 16.85 11.92
N VAL A 825 4.00 16.20 12.93
CA VAL A 825 3.72 16.45 14.36
C VAL A 825 4.40 17.75 14.78
N ARG A 826 3.61 18.68 15.33
CA ARG A 826 4.07 19.92 15.95
C ARG A 826 4.23 19.70 17.46
N HIS A 827 5.43 19.97 17.94
CA HIS A 827 5.81 19.82 19.34
C HIS A 827 4.86 20.63 20.26
N ASP A 828 4.42 20.02 21.35
CA ASP A 828 3.47 20.53 22.35
C ASP A 828 2.08 20.96 21.84
N ARG A 829 1.74 20.69 20.57
CA ARG A 829 0.42 21.04 19.98
C ARG A 829 -0.34 19.83 19.47
N THR A 830 0.30 18.98 18.67
CA THR A 830 -0.37 17.83 18.05
C THR A 830 -0.80 16.82 19.09
N LYS A 831 -2.05 16.36 19.00
CA LYS A 831 -2.53 15.21 19.76
C LYS A 831 -2.31 13.93 18.97
N ILE A 832 -1.91 12.86 19.62
CA ILE A 832 -1.67 11.56 19.02
C ILE A 832 -2.66 10.57 19.61
N VAL A 833 -3.45 9.91 18.76
CA VAL A 833 -4.28 8.78 19.15
C VAL A 833 -3.72 7.55 18.46
N VAL A 834 -3.17 6.62 19.26
CA VAL A 834 -2.44 5.46 18.74
C VAL A 834 -3.13 4.15 19.06
N ASN A 835 -3.20 3.31 18.05
CA ASN A 835 -3.61 1.94 18.19
C ASN A 835 -2.43 1.08 18.62
N THR A 836 -2.46 0.53 19.84
CA THR A 836 -1.32 -0.20 20.42
C THR A 836 -1.20 -1.65 19.97
N HIS A 837 -2.11 -2.12 19.12
CA HIS A 837 -2.05 -3.48 18.61
C HIS A 837 -0.80 -3.72 17.77
N ALA A 838 -0.02 -4.74 18.14
CA ALA A 838 1.21 -5.11 17.44
C ALA A 838 0.91 -5.85 16.12
N ILE A 839 0.58 -5.10 15.06
CA ILE A 839 0.30 -5.66 13.73
C ILE A 839 1.61 -6.17 13.08
N PRO A 840 1.76 -7.46 12.75
CA PRO A 840 2.98 -7.98 12.14
C PRO A 840 3.34 -7.29 10.81
N ASN A 841 4.63 -7.06 10.57
CA ASN A 841 5.18 -6.61 9.28
C ASN A 841 5.91 -7.74 8.54
N ALA A 842 6.47 -7.43 7.36
CA ALA A 842 7.13 -8.42 6.51
C ALA A 842 8.27 -9.19 7.20
N SER A 843 8.98 -8.57 8.15
CA SER A 843 10.10 -9.24 8.83
C SER A 843 9.65 -10.44 9.68
N PHE A 844 8.40 -10.50 10.13
CA PHE A 844 7.87 -11.67 10.88
C PHE A 844 7.68 -12.92 10.02
N VAL A 845 7.63 -12.76 8.70
CA VAL A 845 7.51 -13.86 7.74
C VAL A 845 8.85 -14.61 7.62
N GLN A 846 9.95 -13.87 7.56
CA GLN A 846 11.31 -14.41 7.40
C GLN A 846 12.02 -14.68 8.73
N ASN A 847 11.78 -13.83 9.74
CA ASN A 847 12.43 -13.90 11.04
C ASN A 847 11.41 -14.21 12.16
N PRO A 848 11.46 -15.41 12.76
CA PRO A 848 10.61 -15.76 13.91
C PRO A 848 10.79 -14.86 15.14
N GLU A 849 11.97 -14.27 15.30
CA GLU A 849 12.32 -13.40 16.43
C GLU A 849 12.08 -11.91 16.14
N ALA A 850 11.51 -11.56 14.99
CA ALA A 850 11.20 -10.17 14.66
C ALA A 850 10.39 -9.53 15.80
N ASN A 851 10.71 -8.29 16.14
CA ASN A 851 10.01 -7.52 17.16
C ASN A 851 9.71 -6.13 16.58
N LEU A 852 8.52 -5.62 16.85
CA LEU A 852 8.16 -4.25 16.46
C LEU A 852 8.76 -3.20 17.39
N HIS A 853 9.24 -3.61 18.57
CA HIS A 853 9.69 -2.71 19.63
C HIS A 853 8.62 -1.65 19.94
N ALA A 854 7.40 -2.10 20.25
CA ALA A 854 6.22 -1.26 20.42
C ALA A 854 6.46 -0.08 21.37
N ASP A 855 7.09 -0.32 22.52
CA ASP A 855 7.42 0.75 23.47
C ASP A 855 8.35 1.80 22.87
N ALA A 856 9.37 1.38 22.12
CA ALA A 856 10.29 2.30 21.44
C ALA A 856 9.60 3.08 20.31
N LEU A 857 8.60 2.50 19.61
CA LEU A 857 7.75 3.23 18.66
C LEU A 857 6.88 4.28 19.37
N LEU A 858 6.30 3.93 20.51
CA LEU A 858 5.53 4.86 21.34
C LEU A 858 6.42 5.98 21.87
N ASP A 859 7.65 5.69 22.29
CA ASP A 859 8.61 6.69 22.76
C ASP A 859 8.98 7.69 21.67
N LYS A 860 9.11 7.25 20.41
CA LYS A 860 9.29 8.16 19.27
C LYS A 860 8.12 9.12 19.12
N MET A 861 6.88 8.60 19.17
CA MET A 861 5.68 9.42 19.07
C MET A 861 5.56 10.40 20.25
N ARG A 862 5.84 9.95 21.49
CA ARG A 862 5.89 10.82 22.68
C ARG A 862 6.92 11.91 22.53
N HIS A 863 8.13 11.56 22.08
CA HIS A 863 9.20 12.52 21.86
C HIS A 863 8.82 13.58 20.82
N ALA A 864 8.23 13.17 19.70
CA ALA A 864 7.76 14.11 18.68
C ALA A 864 6.63 15.03 19.20
N ALA A 865 5.77 14.54 20.10
CA ALA A 865 4.67 15.31 20.69
C ALA A 865 5.11 16.30 21.78
N GLY A 866 6.24 16.08 22.46
CA GLY A 866 6.82 17.01 23.44
C GLY A 866 6.56 16.70 24.92
N ALA A 867 7.06 17.56 25.83
CA ALA A 867 7.19 17.28 27.26
C ALA A 867 5.86 17.09 28.01
N GLY A 868 4.74 17.53 27.43
CA GLY A 868 3.37 17.24 27.88
C GLY A 868 2.80 15.89 27.43
N ALA A 869 3.65 14.97 26.95
CA ALA A 869 3.29 13.75 26.21
C ALA A 869 2.22 12.85 26.87
N HIS A 870 2.10 12.82 28.19
CA HIS A 870 1.09 11.99 28.87
C HIS A 870 -0.34 12.42 28.53
N ASP A 871 -0.59 13.71 28.34
CA ASP A 871 -1.89 14.24 27.90
C ASP A 871 -1.97 14.42 26.37
N ALA A 872 -0.83 14.39 25.68
CA ALA A 872 -0.78 14.52 24.22
C ALA A 872 -0.98 13.19 23.48
N LEU A 873 -0.60 12.06 24.08
CA LEU A 873 -0.75 10.73 23.48
C LEU A 873 -1.81 9.90 24.22
N ARG A 874 -2.88 9.55 23.53
CA ARG A 874 -3.92 8.62 23.99
C ARG A 874 -3.82 7.31 23.22
N SER A 875 -4.08 6.19 23.88
CA SER A 875 -3.92 4.87 23.29
C SER A 875 -5.14 3.96 23.50
N CYS A 876 -5.34 3.05 22.56
CA CYS A 876 -6.39 2.03 22.59
C CYS A 876 -5.92 0.80 21.81
N ASP A 877 -6.22 -0.42 22.27
CA ASP A 877 -6.02 -1.64 21.45
C ASP A 877 -7.29 -1.90 20.63
N ALA A 878 -7.40 -1.21 19.50
CA ALA A 878 -8.63 -1.19 18.71
C ALA A 878 -8.94 -2.54 18.04
N GLN A 879 -7.93 -3.33 17.65
CA GLN A 879 -8.15 -4.66 17.07
C GLN A 879 -8.63 -5.65 18.12
N SER A 880 -8.09 -5.61 19.34
CA SER A 880 -8.57 -6.47 20.42
C SER A 880 -10.03 -6.15 20.76
N LEU A 881 -10.39 -4.86 20.83
CA LEU A 881 -11.78 -4.45 21.03
C LEU A 881 -12.69 -4.82 19.86
N ALA A 882 -12.27 -4.57 18.61
CA ALA A 882 -13.03 -4.97 17.43
C ALA A 882 -13.26 -6.50 17.41
N THR A 883 -12.22 -7.30 17.67
CA THR A 883 -12.34 -8.76 17.71
C THR A 883 -13.31 -9.20 18.80
N ARG A 884 -13.26 -8.56 19.97
CA ARG A 884 -14.11 -8.86 21.12
C ARG A 884 -15.59 -8.54 20.88
N PHE A 885 -15.90 -7.39 20.27
CA PHE A 885 -17.28 -6.90 20.14
C PHE A 885 -17.90 -7.11 18.75
N LEU A 886 -17.10 -7.19 17.69
CA LEU A 886 -17.53 -7.39 16.30
C LEU A 886 -17.22 -8.80 15.77
N GLY A 887 -16.33 -9.54 16.43
CA GLY A 887 -15.88 -10.87 16.00
C GLY A 887 -14.74 -10.86 14.97
N ASP A 888 -14.34 -9.68 14.48
CA ASP A 888 -13.21 -9.51 13.56
C ASP A 888 -12.50 -8.16 13.75
N THR A 889 -11.39 -7.94 13.03
CA THR A 889 -10.54 -6.75 13.15
C THR A 889 -10.90 -5.63 12.17
N ILE A 890 -11.89 -5.81 11.29
CA ILE A 890 -12.16 -4.89 10.16
C ILE A 890 -12.65 -3.53 10.67
N GLY A 891 -13.43 -3.50 11.76
CA GLY A 891 -13.96 -2.27 12.35
C GLY A 891 -12.96 -1.45 13.18
N ALA A 892 -11.70 -1.90 13.35
CA ALA A 892 -10.75 -1.28 14.27
C ALA A 892 -10.46 0.20 13.95
N ASN A 893 -10.31 0.57 12.67
CA ASN A 893 -10.02 1.96 12.31
C ASN A 893 -11.23 2.90 12.53
N ILE A 894 -12.46 2.39 12.36
CA ILE A 894 -13.69 3.15 12.65
C ILE A 894 -13.88 3.30 14.17
N LEU A 895 -13.51 2.28 14.95
CA LEU A 895 -13.44 2.36 16.40
C LEU A 895 -12.45 3.43 16.84
N MET A 896 -11.25 3.47 16.25
CA MET A 896 -10.26 4.53 16.50
C MET A 896 -10.81 5.93 16.20
N LEU A 897 -11.58 6.08 15.11
CA LEU A 897 -12.27 7.34 14.80
C LEU A 897 -13.29 7.73 15.88
N GLY A 898 -14.11 6.79 16.34
CA GLY A 898 -15.07 7.03 17.45
C GLY A 898 -14.38 7.36 18.77
N PHE A 899 -13.24 6.73 19.04
CA PHE A 899 -12.39 7.02 20.21
C PHE A 899 -11.84 8.45 20.15
N ALA A 900 -11.23 8.84 19.03
CA ALA A 900 -10.70 10.20 18.85
C ALA A 900 -11.81 11.27 18.88
N TRP A 901 -12.97 10.97 18.29
CA TRP A 901 -14.12 11.88 18.30
C TRP A 901 -14.64 12.14 19.71
N GLN A 902 -14.81 11.09 20.53
CA GLN A 902 -15.30 11.23 21.90
C GLN A 902 -14.33 12.01 22.81
N LEU A 903 -13.04 12.04 22.46
CA LEU A 903 -12.04 12.89 23.11
C LEU A 903 -12.09 14.37 22.67
N GLY A 904 -12.98 14.74 21.75
CA GLY A 904 -13.09 16.09 21.19
C GLY A 904 -12.03 16.44 20.16
N LEU A 905 -11.27 15.45 19.65
CA LEU A 905 -10.15 15.67 18.72
C LEU A 905 -10.57 15.68 17.24
N VAL A 906 -11.85 15.46 16.96
CA VAL A 906 -12.42 15.54 15.60
C VAL A 906 -13.57 16.54 15.66
N PRO A 907 -13.36 17.83 15.35
CA PRO A 907 -14.34 18.90 15.53
C PRO A 907 -15.45 18.89 14.45
N LEU A 908 -16.20 17.79 14.42
CA LEU A 908 -17.37 17.53 13.58
C LEU A 908 -18.51 17.01 14.47
N SER A 909 -19.75 17.27 14.10
CA SER A 909 -20.93 16.77 14.81
C SER A 909 -21.09 15.26 14.65
N LEU A 910 -21.82 14.66 15.60
CA LEU A 910 -22.15 13.25 15.56
C LEU A 910 -23.04 12.94 14.35
N ALA A 911 -24.09 13.75 14.11
CA ALA A 911 -24.95 13.62 12.93
C ALA A 911 -24.18 13.57 11.61
N ALA A 912 -23.21 14.47 11.40
CA ALA A 912 -22.46 14.50 10.15
C ALA A 912 -21.64 13.21 9.93
N LEU A 913 -20.98 12.71 10.98
CA LEU A 913 -20.23 11.44 10.92
C LEU A 913 -21.15 10.24 10.69
N MET A 914 -22.30 10.20 11.38
CA MET A 914 -23.28 9.13 11.17
C MET A 914 -23.84 9.16 9.75
N ARG A 915 -24.14 10.35 9.21
CA ARG A 915 -24.61 10.52 7.84
C ARG A 915 -23.54 10.16 6.80
N ALA A 916 -22.28 10.51 7.04
CA ALA A 916 -21.17 10.08 6.17
C ALA A 916 -21.03 8.55 6.14
N ILE A 917 -21.19 7.87 7.29
CA ILE A 917 -21.17 6.39 7.36
C ILE A 917 -22.33 5.79 6.55
N GLU A 918 -23.51 6.39 6.59
CA GLU A 918 -24.66 5.98 5.78
C GLU A 918 -24.41 6.15 4.28
N LEU A 919 -23.94 7.33 3.87
CA LEU A 919 -23.65 7.64 2.46
C LEU A 919 -22.61 6.71 1.87
N ASN A 920 -21.59 6.33 2.66
CA ASN A 920 -20.58 5.36 2.22
C ASN A 920 -21.19 3.98 1.88
N ASN A 921 -22.37 3.64 2.40
CA ASN A 921 -23.17 2.48 2.03
C ASN A 921 -22.44 1.12 2.09
N VAL A 922 -21.46 1.00 2.99
CA VAL A 922 -20.71 -0.25 3.24
C VAL A 922 -20.84 -0.61 4.71
N ALA A 923 -21.41 -1.78 5.00
CA ALA A 923 -21.53 -2.34 6.35
C ALA A 923 -22.02 -1.32 7.40
N VAL A 924 -22.99 -0.48 7.04
CA VAL A 924 -23.41 0.73 7.78
C VAL A 924 -23.63 0.44 9.27
N THR A 925 -24.45 -0.56 9.59
CA THR A 925 -24.75 -0.94 10.98
C THR A 925 -23.49 -1.32 11.77
N SER A 926 -22.59 -2.11 11.17
CA SER A 926 -21.36 -2.55 11.82
C SER A 926 -20.39 -1.39 12.03
N ASN A 927 -20.29 -0.45 11.08
CA ASN A 927 -19.44 0.73 11.21
C ASN A 927 -19.97 1.71 12.26
N LYS A 928 -21.28 1.98 12.30
CA LYS A 928 -21.90 2.76 13.39
C LYS A 928 -21.64 2.13 14.75
N PHE A 929 -21.77 0.81 14.83
CA PHE A 929 -21.51 0.07 16.06
C PHE A 929 -20.03 0.15 16.49
N ALA A 930 -19.09 -0.05 15.57
CA ALA A 930 -17.65 0.11 15.84
C ALA A 930 -17.32 1.51 16.35
N PHE A 931 -17.89 2.55 15.75
CA PHE A 931 -17.74 3.94 16.18
C PHE A 931 -18.24 4.13 17.63
N SER A 932 -19.42 3.59 17.95
CA SER A 932 -20.00 3.64 19.31
C SER A 932 -19.16 2.93 20.36
N ILE A 933 -18.55 1.77 20.03
CA ILE A 933 -17.60 1.11 20.93
C ILE A 933 -16.39 2.00 21.19
N GLY A 934 -15.86 2.65 20.14
CA GLY A 934 -14.75 3.59 20.25
C GLY A 934 -15.06 4.74 21.20
N ARG A 935 -16.27 5.31 21.08
CA ARG A 935 -16.76 6.34 22.00
C ARG A 935 -16.76 5.85 23.45
N LEU A 936 -17.37 4.70 23.72
CA LEU A 936 -17.42 4.18 25.09
C LEU A 936 -16.03 3.86 25.63
N ALA A 937 -15.13 3.30 24.82
CA ALA A 937 -13.74 3.04 25.20
C ALA A 937 -12.97 4.31 25.60
N ALA A 938 -13.23 5.44 24.95
CA ALA A 938 -12.59 6.72 25.28
C ALA A 938 -13.13 7.35 26.58
N ALA A 939 -14.43 7.20 26.84
CA ALA A 939 -15.10 7.83 27.97
C ALA A 939 -15.09 6.97 29.25
N ASP A 940 -15.33 5.66 29.13
CA ASP A 940 -15.45 4.73 30.25
C ASP A 940 -15.10 3.29 29.84
N MET A 941 -13.79 3.02 29.79
CA MET A 941 -13.26 1.68 29.49
C MET A 941 -13.71 0.62 30.52
N ALA A 942 -13.86 1.01 31.79
CA ALA A 942 -14.29 0.08 32.85
C ALA A 942 -15.72 -0.41 32.63
N SER A 943 -16.61 0.47 32.18
CA SER A 943 -17.98 0.12 31.78
C SER A 943 -18.00 -0.80 30.57
N LEU A 944 -17.12 -0.56 29.58
CA LEU A 944 -16.97 -1.45 28.43
C LEU A 944 -16.46 -2.84 28.84
N ASP A 945 -15.52 -2.92 29.77
CA ASP A 945 -15.01 -4.17 30.32
C ASP A 945 -16.06 -4.94 31.11
N ALA A 946 -16.93 -4.23 31.84
CA ALA A 946 -18.01 -4.83 32.63
C ALA A 946 -19.07 -5.53 31.77
N LEU A 947 -19.37 -5.01 30.57
CA LEU A 947 -20.24 -5.70 29.59
C LEU A 947 -19.66 -7.07 29.19
N THR A 948 -18.33 -7.15 29.26
CA THR A 948 -17.46 -8.27 28.98
C THR A 948 -17.28 -9.38 30.01
N ALA A 949 -17.59 -9.11 31.27
CA ALA A 949 -16.87 -9.71 32.41
C ALA A 949 -17.05 -11.23 32.55
N GLN A 950 -18.07 -11.83 31.92
CA GLN A 950 -18.28 -13.29 31.93
C GLN A 950 -17.35 -14.08 30.99
N VAL A 951 -16.64 -13.41 30.06
CA VAL A 951 -15.76 -14.05 29.05
C VAL A 951 -14.26 -13.93 29.39
N LEU A 952 -13.89 -13.08 30.35
CA LEU A 952 -12.48 -12.83 30.71
C LEU A 952 -11.96 -13.84 31.74
N ALA A 953 -11.70 -15.07 31.31
CA ALA A 953 -10.91 -16.02 32.08
C ALA A 953 -9.58 -16.31 31.37
N LYS A 954 -8.50 -15.74 31.94
CA LYS A 954 -7.07 -16.09 31.77
C LYS A 954 -6.50 -16.08 30.34
N ARG A 955 -5.76 -15.01 30.03
CA ARG A 955 -4.59 -15.09 29.15
C ARG A 955 -3.40 -14.51 29.91
N VAL A 956 -2.69 -15.37 30.64
CA VAL A 956 -1.48 -14.97 31.35
C VAL A 956 -0.35 -14.99 30.33
N VAL A 957 0.27 -13.85 30.07
CA VAL A 957 1.46 -13.76 29.22
C VAL A 957 2.67 -14.22 30.04
N MET A 958 3.59 -14.95 29.42
CA MET A 958 4.78 -15.54 30.06
C MET A 958 5.65 -14.52 30.83
N ASP A 959 5.71 -13.27 30.37
CA ASP A 959 6.45 -12.17 31.01
C ASP A 959 5.81 -11.64 32.30
N GLN A 960 4.57 -12.03 32.58
CA GLN A 960 3.86 -11.67 33.80
C GLN A 960 3.94 -12.76 34.88
N MET A 961 4.48 -13.95 34.56
CA MET A 961 4.67 -15.02 35.53
C MET A 961 5.92 -14.75 36.37
N SER A 962 5.75 -14.73 37.69
CA SER A 962 6.88 -14.80 38.63
C SER A 962 7.67 -16.10 38.41
N LEU A 963 8.95 -16.13 38.76
CA LEU A 963 9.78 -17.33 38.60
C LEU A 963 9.16 -18.58 39.28
N PRO A 964 8.59 -18.50 40.50
CA PRO A 964 7.89 -19.63 41.11
C PRO A 964 6.67 -20.12 40.32
N GLU A 965 5.88 -19.21 39.74
CA GLU A 965 4.73 -19.57 38.91
C GLU A 965 5.16 -20.26 37.62
N LEU A 966 6.22 -19.77 36.98
CA LEU A 966 6.83 -20.38 35.80
C LEU A 966 7.29 -21.81 36.12
N ILE A 967 8.04 -21.99 37.23
CA ILE A 967 8.51 -23.30 37.67
C ILE A 967 7.33 -24.25 37.90
N ARG A 968 6.31 -23.83 38.65
CA ARG A 968 5.11 -24.65 38.90
C ARG A 968 4.43 -25.08 37.60
N ASP A 969 4.21 -24.16 36.66
CA ASP A 969 3.62 -24.49 35.36
C ASP A 969 4.47 -25.52 34.59
N ARG A 970 5.80 -25.36 34.57
CA ARG A 970 6.69 -26.33 33.91
C ARG A 970 6.67 -27.69 34.57
N GLU A 971 6.63 -27.75 35.90
CA GLU A 971 6.56 -29.00 36.66
C GLU A 971 5.24 -29.74 36.41
N GLU A 972 4.10 -29.05 36.42
CA GLU A 972 2.79 -29.64 36.10
C GLU A 972 2.77 -30.24 34.69
N ARG A 973 3.34 -29.53 33.72
CA ARG A 973 3.45 -30.01 32.33
C ARG A 973 4.43 -31.18 32.20
N LEU A 974 5.56 -31.17 32.90
CA LEU A 974 6.52 -32.29 32.89
C LEU A 974 5.92 -33.55 33.54
N LEU A 975 5.13 -33.37 34.59
CA LEU A 975 4.37 -34.45 35.22
C LEU A 975 3.38 -35.07 34.23
N ALA A 976 2.66 -34.24 33.46
CA ALA A 976 1.79 -34.68 32.38
C ALA A 976 2.54 -35.23 31.15
N TYR A 977 3.80 -34.83 30.93
CA TYR A 977 4.61 -35.32 29.82
C TYR A 977 5.17 -36.72 30.09
N GLY A 978 5.89 -36.91 31.18
CA GLY A 978 6.69 -38.12 31.43
C GLY A 978 6.78 -38.56 32.89
N GLY A 979 6.11 -37.86 33.82
CA GLY A 979 6.04 -38.23 35.24
C GLY A 979 7.11 -37.59 36.14
N ALA A 980 7.14 -38.01 37.40
CA ALA A 980 7.91 -37.36 38.47
C ALA A 980 9.43 -37.27 38.23
N LYS A 981 10.03 -38.23 37.50
CA LYS A 981 11.47 -38.21 37.16
C LYS A 981 11.88 -36.97 36.37
N TYR A 982 11.03 -36.49 35.46
CA TYR A 982 11.32 -35.29 34.67
C TYR A 982 11.23 -34.02 35.52
N VAL A 983 10.27 -33.98 36.45
CA VAL A 983 10.11 -32.88 37.43
C VAL A 983 11.33 -32.78 38.33
N GLU A 984 11.79 -33.90 38.89
CA GLU A 984 12.98 -33.93 39.75
C GLU A 984 14.24 -33.48 39.02
N ARG A 985 14.45 -33.98 37.79
CA ARG A 985 15.58 -33.59 36.94
C ARG A 985 15.56 -32.09 36.62
N TYR A 986 14.41 -31.57 36.22
CA TYR A 986 14.20 -30.15 35.96
C TYR A 986 14.51 -29.27 37.17
N ARG A 987 13.90 -29.61 38.32
CA ARG A 987 14.04 -28.87 39.57
C ARG A 987 15.48 -28.82 40.05
N LYS A 988 16.23 -29.92 39.92
CA LYS A 988 17.64 -30.00 40.30
C LYS A 988 18.48 -28.93 39.61
N LEU A 989 18.35 -28.77 38.29
CA LEU A 989 19.14 -27.81 37.53
C LEU A 989 18.66 -26.36 37.76
N VAL A 990 17.35 -26.13 37.85
CA VAL A 990 16.81 -24.78 38.11
C VAL A 990 17.22 -24.29 39.50
N ASN A 991 17.16 -25.14 40.52
CA ASN A 991 17.56 -24.80 41.88
C ASN A 991 19.07 -24.50 41.99
N ALA A 992 19.91 -25.10 41.14
CA ALA A 992 21.33 -24.79 41.09
C ALA A 992 21.62 -23.33 40.69
N ALA A 993 20.65 -22.63 40.09
CA ALA A 993 20.73 -21.22 39.73
C ALA A 993 19.86 -20.30 40.59
N ALA A 994 19.26 -20.80 41.69
CA ALA A 994 18.27 -20.06 42.49
C ALA A 994 18.77 -18.71 43.05
N GLY A 995 20.09 -18.53 43.20
CA GLY A 995 20.71 -17.26 43.61
C GLY A 995 20.74 -16.18 42.53
N HIS A 996 20.43 -16.49 41.27
CA HIS A 996 20.45 -15.57 40.13
C HIS A 996 19.18 -15.70 39.29
N GLU A 997 18.13 -14.96 39.66
CA GLU A 997 16.79 -15.07 39.04
C GLU A 997 16.80 -15.00 37.50
N PRO A 998 17.52 -14.08 36.83
CA PRO A 998 17.52 -14.02 35.36
C PRO A 998 18.10 -15.29 34.69
N ILE A 999 19.09 -15.92 35.34
CA ILE A 999 19.71 -17.16 34.85
C ILE A 999 18.79 -18.34 35.15
N ALA A 1000 18.23 -18.43 36.37
CA ALA A 1000 17.26 -19.45 36.74
C ALA A 1000 16.04 -19.46 35.82
N ARG A 1001 15.53 -18.27 35.43
CA ARG A 1001 14.45 -18.13 34.46
C ARG A 1001 14.84 -18.66 33.08
N ALA A 1002 16.03 -18.29 32.57
CA ALA A 1002 16.50 -18.77 31.27
C ALA A 1002 16.68 -20.31 31.26
N ILE A 1003 17.24 -20.88 32.33
CA ILE A 1003 17.35 -22.35 32.50
C ILE A 1003 15.97 -22.99 32.59
N ALA A 1004 15.04 -22.42 33.36
CA ALA A 1004 13.67 -22.91 33.50
C ALA A 1004 12.96 -23.01 32.14
N ILE A 1005 13.12 -22.01 31.27
CA ILE A 1005 12.50 -22.00 29.94
C ILE A 1005 13.20 -23.01 29.00
N SER A 1006 14.51 -22.89 28.84
CA SER A 1006 15.29 -23.74 27.91
C SER A 1006 15.27 -25.21 28.30
N PHE A 1007 15.47 -25.53 29.58
CA PHE A 1007 15.59 -26.92 30.02
C PHE A 1007 14.25 -27.64 29.97
N TYR A 1008 13.15 -26.97 30.35
CA TYR A 1008 11.80 -27.52 30.15
C TYR A 1008 11.60 -27.94 28.69
N LYS A 1009 11.95 -27.05 27.75
CA LYS A 1009 11.81 -27.31 26.31
C LYS A 1009 12.65 -28.50 25.83
N LEU A 1010 13.86 -28.65 26.35
CA LEU A 1010 14.75 -29.77 26.01
C LEU A 1010 14.29 -31.10 26.65
N LEU A 1011 13.60 -31.05 27.79
CA LEU A 1011 13.04 -32.24 28.44
C LEU A 1011 11.70 -32.68 27.82
N ALA A 1012 10.79 -31.72 27.60
CA ALA A 1012 9.45 -31.93 27.05
C ALA A 1012 9.44 -31.81 25.52
N VAL A 1013 10.21 -32.66 24.86
CA VAL A 1013 10.28 -32.67 23.40
C VAL A 1013 8.96 -33.13 22.80
N LYS A 1014 8.55 -32.48 21.72
CA LYS A 1014 7.30 -32.82 21.01
C LYS A 1014 7.50 -34.03 20.11
N ASP A 1015 7.67 -35.17 20.75
CA ASP A 1015 7.69 -36.49 20.12
C ASP A 1015 6.29 -36.97 19.77
N GLU A 1016 6.21 -38.14 19.15
CA GLU A 1016 4.97 -38.71 18.63
C GLU A 1016 3.91 -38.89 19.74
N TYR A 1017 4.33 -39.29 20.95
CA TYR A 1017 3.43 -39.44 22.10
C TYR A 1017 2.92 -38.08 22.60
N GLU A 1018 3.78 -37.07 22.67
CA GLU A 1018 3.39 -35.74 23.14
C GLU A 1018 2.54 -34.99 22.12
N VAL A 1019 2.88 -35.06 20.83
CA VAL A 1019 2.03 -34.50 19.75
C VAL A 1019 0.65 -35.16 19.77
N ALA A 1020 0.59 -36.48 19.97
CA ALA A 1020 -0.67 -37.20 20.09
C ALA A 1020 -1.47 -36.75 21.33
N ARG A 1021 -0.81 -36.57 22.48
CA ARG A 1021 -1.44 -36.04 23.70
C ARG A 1021 -2.00 -34.65 23.48
N LEU A 1022 -1.24 -33.74 22.87
CA LEU A 1022 -1.63 -32.34 22.64
C LEU A 1022 -2.75 -32.18 21.61
N HIS A 1023 -2.86 -33.07 20.63
CA HIS A 1023 -3.99 -33.12 19.70
C HIS A 1023 -5.23 -33.83 20.30
N ALA A 1024 -5.03 -34.75 21.24
CA ALA A 1024 -6.12 -35.39 21.99
C ALA A 1024 -6.61 -34.58 23.20
N ASP A 1025 -5.88 -33.53 23.58
CA ASP A 1025 -6.16 -32.72 24.77
C ASP A 1025 -7.52 -32.00 24.64
N PRO A 1026 -8.38 -32.03 25.68
CA PRO A 1026 -9.63 -31.27 25.69
C PRO A 1026 -9.44 -29.77 25.40
N ALA A 1027 -8.31 -29.17 25.77
CA ALA A 1027 -7.99 -27.77 25.50
C ALA A 1027 -7.94 -27.46 23.99
N PHE A 1028 -7.50 -28.43 23.16
CA PHE A 1028 -7.49 -28.25 21.72
C PHE A 1028 -8.91 -28.17 21.14
N ARG A 1029 -9.84 -28.98 21.65
CA ARG A 1029 -11.27 -28.91 21.27
C ARG A 1029 -11.90 -27.60 21.70
N ALA A 1030 -11.57 -27.12 22.90
CA ALA A 1030 -12.04 -25.83 23.39
C ALA A 1030 -11.55 -24.66 22.50
N ALA A 1031 -10.28 -24.69 22.08
CA ALA A 1031 -9.72 -23.68 21.17
C ALA A 1031 -10.44 -23.66 19.80
N LEU A 1032 -10.79 -24.84 19.26
CA LEU A 1032 -11.58 -24.93 18.04
C LEU A 1032 -13.02 -24.39 18.23
N ALA A 1033 -13.70 -24.78 19.30
CA ALA A 1033 -15.07 -24.34 19.62
C ALA A 1033 -15.17 -22.83 19.96
N ALA A 1034 -14.06 -22.23 20.37
CA ALA A 1034 -13.96 -20.78 20.57
C ALA A 1034 -13.94 -20.01 19.24
N GLN A 1035 -13.40 -20.59 18.17
CA GLN A 1035 -13.22 -19.90 16.88
C GLN A 1035 -14.22 -20.32 15.79
N PHE A 1036 -14.78 -21.52 15.86
CA PHE A 1036 -15.65 -22.07 14.82
C PHE A 1036 -17.05 -22.42 15.35
N GLU A 1037 -18.06 -22.35 14.48
CA GLU A 1037 -19.45 -22.74 14.79
C GLU A 1037 -19.58 -24.27 14.85
N GLY A 1038 -20.36 -24.76 15.81
CA GLY A 1038 -20.62 -26.19 16.01
C GLY A 1038 -19.52 -26.94 16.75
N THR A 1039 -19.60 -28.27 16.72
CA THR A 1039 -18.70 -29.18 17.46
C THR A 1039 -17.69 -29.83 16.52
N ALA A 1040 -16.41 -29.71 16.83
CA ALA A 1040 -15.32 -30.31 16.04
C ALA A 1040 -15.44 -31.85 15.97
N GLY A 1041 -15.43 -32.42 14.76
CA GLY A 1041 -15.61 -33.86 14.53
C GLY A 1041 -17.07 -34.31 14.42
N GLU A 1042 -18.03 -33.41 14.66
CA GLU A 1042 -19.46 -33.65 14.48
C GLU A 1042 -20.03 -32.70 13.42
N SER A 1043 -19.94 -31.39 13.65
CA SER A 1043 -20.45 -30.35 12.74
C SER A 1043 -19.51 -30.07 11.56
N TYR A 1044 -18.21 -30.31 11.73
CA TYR A 1044 -17.20 -30.16 10.69
C TYR A 1044 -16.06 -31.17 10.89
N ALA A 1045 -15.44 -31.60 9.79
CA ALA A 1045 -14.41 -32.62 9.81
C ALA A 1045 -13.03 -32.03 10.17
N VAL A 1046 -12.32 -32.74 11.04
CA VAL A 1046 -10.96 -32.38 11.49
C VAL A 1046 -9.97 -33.36 10.85
N LYS A 1047 -9.04 -32.84 10.06
CA LYS A 1047 -7.98 -33.62 9.41
C LYS A 1047 -6.60 -33.16 9.89
N PHE A 1048 -5.73 -34.10 10.19
CA PHE A 1048 -4.39 -33.83 10.73
C PHE A 1048 -3.35 -33.87 9.62
N ASN A 1049 -2.49 -32.86 9.54
CA ASN A 1049 -1.42 -32.81 8.54
C ASN A 1049 -0.09 -33.22 9.20
N LEU A 1050 0.30 -34.49 9.05
CA LEU A 1050 1.44 -35.10 9.74
C LEU A 1050 2.43 -35.72 8.74
N ALA A 1051 3.69 -35.86 9.12
CA ALA A 1051 4.71 -36.56 8.33
C ALA A 1051 5.32 -37.71 9.16
N PRO A 1052 4.65 -38.87 9.27
CA PRO A 1052 5.11 -39.96 10.12
C PRO A 1052 6.44 -40.54 9.61
N PRO A 1053 7.50 -40.60 10.46
CA PRO A 1053 8.82 -41.09 10.05
C PRO A 1053 8.80 -42.54 9.52
N VAL A 1054 7.93 -43.38 10.09
CA VAL A 1054 7.84 -44.82 9.78
C VAL A 1054 7.22 -45.10 8.40
N LEU A 1055 6.54 -44.12 7.80
CA LEU A 1055 5.83 -44.25 6.51
C LEU A 1055 6.57 -43.57 5.35
N SER A 1056 7.82 -43.15 5.58
CA SER A 1056 8.61 -42.39 4.62
C SER A 1056 9.91 -43.15 4.32
N HIS A 1057 10.15 -43.48 3.06
CA HIS A 1057 11.40 -44.12 2.61
C HIS A 1057 12.52 -43.10 2.33
N ASP A 1058 12.16 -41.82 2.11
CA ASP A 1058 13.05 -40.65 1.89
C ASP A 1058 12.70 -39.48 2.86
N VAL A 1059 13.03 -38.22 2.52
CA VAL A 1059 12.64 -37.01 3.28
C VAL A 1059 11.12 -37.05 3.58
N PRO A 1060 10.70 -37.04 4.86
CA PRO A 1060 9.30 -37.24 5.21
C PRO A 1060 8.39 -36.19 4.57
N LYS A 1061 7.42 -36.62 3.76
CA LYS A 1061 6.40 -35.75 3.15
C LYS A 1061 5.17 -35.69 4.05
N LYS A 1062 4.59 -34.50 4.20
CA LYS A 1062 3.37 -34.32 4.98
C LYS A 1062 2.17 -34.92 4.25
N LYS A 1063 1.39 -35.73 4.95
CA LYS A 1063 0.16 -36.37 4.48
C LYS A 1063 -1.03 -35.91 5.32
N VAL A 1064 -2.22 -35.93 4.72
CA VAL A 1064 -3.48 -35.58 5.38
C VAL A 1064 -4.12 -36.85 5.92
N PHE A 1065 -4.39 -36.89 7.22
CA PHE A 1065 -5.09 -37.99 7.89
C PHE A 1065 -6.48 -37.54 8.33
N GLY A 1066 -7.48 -38.40 8.12
CA GLY A 1066 -8.87 -38.12 8.47
C GLY A 1066 -9.13 -38.08 9.97
N GLN A 1067 -10.38 -37.74 10.35
CA GLN A 1067 -10.80 -37.63 11.75
C GLN A 1067 -10.65 -38.93 12.55
N TRP A 1068 -10.62 -40.08 11.89
CA TRP A 1068 -10.40 -41.39 12.51
C TRP A 1068 -9.08 -41.46 13.28
N LEU A 1069 -8.11 -40.60 12.94
CA LEU A 1069 -6.82 -40.56 13.63
C LEU A 1069 -6.96 -40.01 15.06
N TRP A 1070 -7.99 -39.23 15.38
CA TRP A 1070 -8.15 -38.62 16.69
C TRP A 1070 -8.22 -39.63 17.86
N PRO A 1071 -9.07 -40.69 17.83
CA PRO A 1071 -9.04 -41.73 18.85
C PRO A 1071 -7.72 -42.51 18.88
N VAL A 1072 -7.04 -42.65 17.73
CA VAL A 1072 -5.71 -43.29 17.65
C VAL A 1072 -4.66 -42.45 18.38
N LEU A 1073 -4.67 -41.12 18.21
CA LEU A 1073 -3.80 -40.20 18.96
C LEU A 1073 -4.12 -40.26 20.47
N GLY A 1074 -5.40 -40.33 20.84
CA GLY A 1074 -5.81 -40.53 22.24
C GLY A 1074 -5.30 -41.85 22.83
N GLY A 1075 -5.26 -42.92 22.04
CA GLY A 1075 -4.65 -44.20 22.42
C GLY A 1075 -3.13 -44.09 22.54
N LEU A 1076 -2.46 -43.54 21.54
CA LEU A 1076 -1.00 -43.37 21.50
C LEU A 1076 -0.50 -42.54 22.69
N ALA A 1077 -1.24 -41.50 23.09
CA ALA A 1077 -0.92 -40.67 24.25
C ALA A 1077 -0.83 -41.47 25.57
N LYS A 1078 -1.57 -42.58 25.71
CA LYS A 1078 -1.52 -43.45 26.91
C LYS A 1078 -0.25 -44.30 26.98
N PHE A 1079 0.41 -44.53 25.84
CA PHE A 1079 1.66 -45.30 25.75
C PHE A 1079 2.91 -44.44 25.98
N ARG A 1080 2.78 -43.21 26.49
CA ARG A 1080 3.90 -42.31 26.82
C ARG A 1080 4.98 -42.95 27.73
N ALA A 1081 4.62 -43.96 28.53
CA ALA A 1081 5.54 -44.67 29.39
C ALA A 1081 6.57 -45.52 28.63
N LEU A 1082 6.34 -45.82 27.35
CA LEU A 1082 7.29 -46.53 26.50
C LEU A 1082 8.48 -45.66 26.10
N ARG A 1083 8.33 -44.31 26.15
CA ARG A 1083 9.32 -43.32 25.72
C ARG A 1083 10.71 -43.62 26.28
N GLY A 1084 11.70 -43.73 25.40
CA GLY A 1084 13.09 -44.00 25.77
C GLY A 1084 13.38 -45.43 26.24
N GLY A 1085 12.38 -46.30 26.33
CA GLY A 1085 12.53 -47.73 26.63
C GLY A 1085 12.82 -48.58 25.39
N ALA A 1086 13.06 -49.88 25.60
CA ALA A 1086 13.36 -50.82 24.50
C ALA A 1086 12.21 -50.96 23.47
N PHE A 1087 10.98 -50.73 23.92
CA PHE A 1087 9.76 -50.79 23.11
C PHE A 1087 9.40 -49.45 22.45
N ASP A 1088 10.21 -48.40 22.64
CA ASP A 1088 10.02 -47.13 21.93
C ASP A 1088 10.50 -47.23 20.48
N VAL A 1089 9.60 -47.62 19.58
CA VAL A 1089 9.93 -47.73 18.15
C VAL A 1089 10.26 -46.37 17.53
N PHE A 1090 9.60 -45.29 17.97
CA PHE A 1090 9.84 -43.92 17.48
C PHE A 1090 11.16 -43.36 18.03
N GLY A 1091 11.50 -43.72 19.27
CA GLY A 1091 12.71 -43.28 19.96
C GLY A 1091 14.03 -43.67 19.30
N LYS A 1092 14.04 -44.59 18.31
CA LYS A 1092 15.24 -45.09 17.63
C LYS A 1092 15.78 -44.17 16.54
N THR A 1093 14.99 -43.19 16.08
CA THR A 1093 15.42 -42.24 15.04
C THR A 1093 16.61 -41.38 15.52
N LEU A 1094 17.38 -40.84 14.58
CA LEU A 1094 18.50 -39.93 14.89
C LEU A 1094 18.00 -38.69 15.65
N GLU A 1095 16.87 -38.11 15.21
CA GLU A 1095 16.29 -36.91 15.85
C GLU A 1095 15.91 -37.19 17.31
N ARG A 1096 15.20 -38.28 17.62
CA ARG A 1096 14.81 -38.61 19.00
C ARG A 1096 16.02 -38.92 19.89
N ARG A 1097 17.05 -39.59 19.35
CA ARG A 1097 18.31 -39.85 20.08
C ARG A 1097 19.08 -38.55 20.36
N MET A 1098 19.15 -37.67 19.37
CA MET A 1098 19.75 -36.34 19.51
C MET A 1098 19.02 -35.52 20.56
N GLU A 1099 17.69 -35.44 20.52
CA GLU A 1099 16.87 -34.68 21.48
C GLU A 1099 17.14 -35.08 22.94
N ARG A 1100 17.14 -36.38 23.24
CA ARG A 1100 17.45 -36.86 24.60
C ARG A 1100 18.87 -36.48 25.00
N ARG A 1101 19.84 -36.64 24.09
CA ARG A 1101 21.23 -36.30 24.35
C ARG A 1101 21.45 -34.80 24.49
N LEU A 1102 20.68 -33.97 23.79
CA LEU A 1102 20.77 -32.52 23.84
C LEU A 1102 20.40 -31.97 25.22
N ALA A 1103 19.40 -32.58 25.89
CA ALA A 1103 19.07 -32.28 27.28
C ALA A 1103 20.22 -32.64 28.24
N ASP A 1104 20.87 -33.80 28.04
CA ASP A 1104 22.04 -34.20 28.83
C ASP A 1104 23.22 -33.24 28.63
N ASP A 1105 23.51 -32.89 27.38
CA ASP A 1105 24.59 -31.98 27.02
C ASP A 1105 24.34 -30.57 27.59
N PHE A 1106 23.09 -30.08 27.56
CA PHE A 1106 22.71 -28.80 28.17
C PHE A 1106 22.92 -28.81 29.68
N GLU A 1107 22.46 -29.85 30.37
CA GLU A 1107 22.61 -29.99 31.82
C GLU A 1107 24.10 -30.01 32.24
N ILE A 1108 24.95 -30.74 31.51
CA ILE A 1108 26.40 -30.77 31.74
C ILE A 1108 27.01 -29.38 31.53
N THR A 1109 26.67 -28.72 30.41
CA THR A 1109 27.24 -27.42 30.04
C THR A 1109 26.81 -26.34 31.03
N MET A 1110 25.54 -26.31 31.43
CA MET A 1110 25.04 -25.36 32.42
C MET A 1110 25.61 -25.61 33.82
N THR A 1111 25.82 -26.87 34.22
CA THR A 1111 26.50 -27.17 35.49
C THR A 1111 27.92 -26.62 35.50
N ARG A 1112 28.66 -26.76 34.40
CA ARG A 1112 30.01 -26.18 34.24
C ARG A 1112 29.99 -24.65 34.23
N ALA A 1113 29.02 -24.03 33.56
CA ALA A 1113 28.87 -22.59 33.50
C ALA A 1113 28.52 -22.00 34.87
N LEU A 1114 27.56 -22.60 35.60
CA LEU A 1114 27.18 -22.18 36.95
C LEU A 1114 28.33 -22.31 37.95
N ALA A 1115 29.19 -23.32 37.80
CA ALA A 1115 30.39 -23.49 38.64
C ALA A 1115 31.43 -22.38 38.44
N LYS A 1116 31.38 -21.64 37.33
CA LYS A 1116 32.25 -20.49 37.03
C LYS A 1116 31.53 -19.15 37.11
N LEU A 1117 30.26 -19.13 37.54
CA LEU A 1117 29.46 -17.93 37.55
C LEU A 1117 30.04 -16.87 38.50
N ASP A 1118 30.29 -15.68 37.98
CA ASP A 1118 30.68 -14.48 38.73
C ASP A 1118 29.92 -13.26 38.20
N ALA A 1119 30.19 -12.08 38.76
CA ALA A 1119 29.50 -10.84 38.37
C ALA A 1119 29.83 -10.38 36.94
N ASP A 1120 31.05 -10.66 36.45
CA ASP A 1120 31.55 -10.19 35.16
C ASP A 1120 31.03 -11.08 34.01
N ASN A 1121 30.76 -12.35 34.28
CA ASN A 1121 30.34 -13.33 33.27
C ASN A 1121 28.86 -13.73 33.35
N ALA A 1122 28.09 -13.20 34.31
CA ALA A 1122 26.67 -13.50 34.47
C ALA A 1122 25.83 -13.25 33.20
N GLY A 1123 26.18 -12.24 32.41
CA GLY A 1123 25.54 -11.95 31.12
C GLY A 1123 25.75 -13.06 30.10
N ASP A 1124 26.97 -13.61 30.01
CA ASP A 1124 27.30 -14.72 29.10
C ASP A 1124 26.66 -16.04 29.54
N VAL A 1125 26.61 -16.31 30.86
CA VAL A 1125 25.91 -17.49 31.39
C VAL A 1125 24.41 -17.43 31.12
N LYS A 1126 23.78 -16.24 31.27
CA LYS A 1126 22.38 -16.02 30.88
C LYS A 1126 22.17 -16.24 29.39
N ALA A 1127 23.04 -15.68 28.55
CA ALA A 1127 22.97 -15.83 27.09
C ALA A 1127 23.10 -17.31 26.67
N LEU A 1128 24.02 -18.05 27.29
CA LEU A 1128 24.20 -19.48 27.09
C LEU A 1128 22.94 -20.27 27.49
N ALA A 1129 22.35 -19.94 28.64
CA ALA A 1129 21.11 -20.57 29.12
C ALA A 1129 19.92 -20.32 28.17
N ALA A 1130 19.76 -19.10 27.66
CA ALA A 1130 18.67 -18.73 26.76
C ALA A 1130 18.87 -19.23 25.31
N LEU A 1131 20.11 -19.59 24.92
CA LEU A 1131 20.45 -19.95 23.54
C LEU A 1131 19.60 -21.11 23.00
N PHE A 1132 19.29 -22.08 23.85
CA PHE A 1132 18.56 -23.29 23.47
C PHE A 1132 17.07 -23.05 23.22
N GLU A 1133 16.52 -21.88 23.58
CA GLU A 1133 15.17 -21.47 23.15
C GLU A 1133 15.05 -21.39 21.62
N ARG A 1134 16.18 -21.19 20.91
CA ARG A 1134 16.26 -21.16 19.45
C ARG A 1134 16.18 -22.54 18.79
N VAL A 1135 16.30 -23.64 19.54
CA VAL A 1135 16.12 -25.01 19.02
C VAL A 1135 14.62 -25.24 18.78
N ARG A 1136 14.11 -24.79 17.63
CA ARG A 1136 12.69 -24.85 17.25
C ARG A 1136 12.50 -25.72 16.01
N GLY A 1137 11.27 -26.18 15.81
CA GLY A 1137 10.85 -26.86 14.58
C GLY A 1137 10.86 -28.37 14.72
N TYR A 1138 10.85 -29.06 13.59
CA TYR A 1138 10.78 -30.52 13.50
C TYR A 1138 11.70 -31.00 12.37
N GLY A 1139 12.19 -32.24 12.44
CA GLY A 1139 13.00 -32.86 11.39
C GLY A 1139 14.17 -31.98 10.96
N HIS A 1140 14.30 -31.75 9.65
CA HIS A 1140 15.40 -30.98 9.07
C HIS A 1140 15.45 -29.51 9.55
N VAL A 1141 14.29 -28.89 9.84
CA VAL A 1141 14.24 -27.53 10.41
C VAL A 1141 14.84 -27.50 11.82
N LYS A 1142 14.54 -28.51 12.65
CA LYS A 1142 15.14 -28.63 13.99
C LYS A 1142 16.64 -28.88 13.90
N LEU A 1143 17.07 -29.79 13.02
CA LEU A 1143 18.48 -30.12 12.82
C LEU A 1143 19.31 -28.89 12.43
N ALA A 1144 18.80 -28.06 11.52
CA ALA A 1144 19.43 -26.79 11.14
C ALA A 1144 19.58 -25.85 12.35
N ASN A 1145 18.52 -25.69 13.15
CA ASN A 1145 18.55 -24.87 14.36
C ASN A 1145 19.51 -25.40 15.44
N VAL A 1146 19.60 -26.72 15.62
CA VAL A 1146 20.56 -27.36 16.53
C VAL A 1146 21.99 -27.08 16.08
N ALA A 1147 22.29 -27.21 14.78
CA ALA A 1147 23.62 -26.94 14.26
C ALA A 1147 24.05 -25.48 14.45
N MET A 1148 23.13 -24.54 14.25
CA MET A 1148 23.35 -23.11 14.54
C MET A 1148 23.58 -22.88 16.04
N VAL A 1149 22.69 -23.38 16.91
CA VAL A 1149 22.78 -23.23 18.37
C VAL A 1149 24.08 -23.82 18.90
N LYS A 1150 24.48 -25.03 18.48
CA LYS A 1150 25.72 -25.66 18.93
C LYS A 1150 26.99 -24.94 18.46
N ARG A 1151 26.93 -24.15 17.39
CA ARG A 1151 28.03 -23.26 17.00
C ARG A 1151 28.14 -22.10 17.99
N SER A 1152 27.05 -21.38 18.21
CA SER A 1152 27.02 -20.26 19.18
C SER A 1152 27.30 -20.71 20.61
N GLU A 1153 26.90 -21.93 21.00
CA GLU A 1153 27.19 -22.50 22.32
C GLU A 1153 28.70 -22.62 22.52
N ARG A 1154 29.45 -23.06 21.52
CA ARG A 1154 30.92 -23.17 21.58
C ARG A 1154 31.59 -21.82 21.68
N GLU A 1155 31.09 -20.81 20.96
CA GLU A 1155 31.61 -19.45 21.00
C GLU A 1155 31.44 -18.84 22.41
N ILE A 1156 30.24 -18.95 23.00
CA ILE A 1156 29.98 -18.44 24.35
C ILE A 1156 30.73 -19.27 25.40
N ALA A 1157 30.76 -20.60 25.27
CA ALA A 1157 31.49 -21.48 26.19
C ALA A 1157 32.99 -21.19 26.20
N ALA A 1158 33.59 -20.87 25.05
CA ALA A 1158 34.99 -20.45 24.96
C ALA A 1158 35.25 -19.15 25.73
N ARG A 1159 34.33 -18.17 25.67
CA ARG A 1159 34.44 -16.93 26.48
C ARG A 1159 34.37 -17.21 27.98
N LEU A 1160 33.55 -18.17 28.39
CA LEU A 1160 33.44 -18.63 29.78
C LEU A 1160 34.58 -19.58 30.20
N GLY A 1161 35.49 -19.93 29.28
CA GLY A 1161 36.57 -20.88 29.52
C GLY A 1161 36.08 -22.29 29.91
N ILE A 1162 34.93 -22.72 29.41
CA ILE A 1162 34.38 -24.06 29.64
C ILE A 1162 34.26 -24.85 28.33
N ASP A 1163 34.32 -26.17 28.43
CA ASP A 1163 34.02 -27.04 27.29
C ASP A 1163 32.52 -27.29 27.17
N ALA A 1164 31.91 -26.88 26.06
CA ALA A 1164 30.53 -27.20 25.72
C ALA A 1164 30.36 -28.70 25.41
N ALA A 1165 29.41 -29.36 26.08
CA ALA A 1165 29.16 -30.78 25.85
C ALA A 1165 28.50 -31.01 24.47
N THR A 1166 29.02 -31.98 23.71
CA THR A 1166 28.43 -32.43 22.45
C THR A 1166 28.58 -33.95 22.33
N GLY A 1167 27.53 -34.69 22.73
CA GLY A 1167 27.48 -36.14 22.63
C GLY A 1167 27.35 -36.67 21.21
N ASP A 1168 27.58 -37.96 21.03
CA ASP A 1168 27.71 -38.61 19.72
C ASP A 1168 26.47 -38.45 18.84
N ALA A 1169 25.26 -38.59 19.42
CA ALA A 1169 24.02 -38.42 18.67
C ALA A 1169 23.82 -36.98 18.17
N VAL A 1170 24.25 -35.98 18.96
CA VAL A 1170 24.21 -34.57 18.55
C VAL A 1170 25.25 -34.28 17.48
N ARG A 1171 26.44 -34.86 17.60
CA ARG A 1171 27.51 -34.77 16.59
C ARG A 1171 27.06 -35.37 15.25
N ALA A 1172 26.51 -36.59 15.28
CA ALA A 1172 25.97 -37.24 14.09
C ALA A 1172 24.84 -36.43 13.43
N ALA A 1173 23.95 -35.82 14.22
CA ALA A 1173 22.91 -34.92 13.72
C ALA A 1173 23.49 -33.68 13.02
N ILE A 1174 24.52 -33.05 13.59
CA ILE A 1174 25.22 -31.90 12.99
C ILE A 1174 25.95 -32.31 11.71
N ASP A 1175 26.62 -33.46 11.70
CA ASP A 1175 27.38 -33.92 10.53
C ASP A 1175 26.47 -34.31 9.36
N THR A 1176 25.25 -34.78 9.64
CA THR A 1176 24.21 -35.00 8.61
C THR A 1176 23.89 -33.71 7.85
N MET A 1177 23.94 -32.55 8.51
CA MET A 1177 23.75 -31.24 7.87
C MET A 1177 24.98 -30.77 7.06
N LYS A 1178 26.20 -31.20 7.43
CA LYS A 1178 27.41 -30.88 6.65
C LYS A 1178 27.43 -31.60 5.29
N GLY A 1179 26.90 -32.82 5.24
CA GLY A 1179 26.69 -33.56 3.99
C GLY A 1179 25.50 -33.06 3.15
N ALA A 1180 24.56 -32.32 3.75
CA ALA A 1180 23.37 -31.76 3.12
C ALA A 1180 23.63 -30.40 2.44
N ALA A 1181 24.75 -30.26 1.73
CA ALA A 1181 25.10 -29.05 0.98
C ALA A 1181 24.09 -28.68 -0.14
N SER A 1182 23.08 -29.52 -0.39
CA SER A 1182 22.05 -29.34 -1.43
C SER A 1182 20.63 -28.99 -0.93
N LEU A 1183 20.41 -28.81 0.38
CA LEU A 1183 19.11 -28.35 0.91
C LEU A 1183 19.19 -26.89 1.38
N LYS A 1184 19.58 -25.98 0.47
CA LYS A 1184 19.60 -24.54 0.74
C LYS A 1184 18.35 -23.85 0.20
N GLY A 1185 17.32 -23.84 1.04
CA GLY A 1185 16.15 -22.97 0.94
C GLY A 1185 15.68 -22.46 2.31
N ILE A 1186 16.45 -22.73 3.37
CA ILE A 1186 16.25 -22.20 4.71
C ILE A 1186 17.25 -21.06 4.87
N PRO A 1187 16.82 -19.81 5.08
CA PRO A 1187 17.73 -18.74 5.44
C PRO A 1187 18.34 -19.11 6.80
N VAL A 1188 19.57 -19.64 6.76
CA VAL A 1188 20.44 -19.56 7.92
C VAL A 1188 20.70 -18.07 8.07
N VAL A 1189 20.21 -17.47 9.15
CA VAL A 1189 20.60 -16.11 9.54
C VAL A 1189 22.10 -16.17 9.82
N VAL A 1190 22.89 -16.05 8.77
CA VAL A 1190 24.32 -15.78 8.84
C VAL A 1190 24.38 -14.29 9.10
N ALA A 1191 24.39 -13.90 10.37
CA ALA A 1191 24.99 -12.62 10.72
C ALA A 1191 26.41 -12.65 10.13
N LYS A 1192 26.69 -11.72 9.21
CA LYS A 1192 28.03 -11.50 8.68
C LYS A 1192 28.99 -11.16 9.81
#